data_AF-A0A8C9TL42-F1
#
_entry.id   AF-A0A8C9TL42-F1
#
_cell.length_a   1.000
_cell.length_b   1.000
_cell.length_c   1.000
_cell.angle_alpha   90.00
_cell.angle_beta   90.00
_cell.angle_gamma   90.00
#
_symmetry.space_group_name_H-M   'P 1'
#
loop_
_entity.id
_entity.type
_entity.pdbx_description
1 polymer ?
#
loop_
_entity_poly.entity_id
_entity_poly.type
_entity_poly.pdbx_seq_one_letter_code
_entity_poly.pdbx_strand_id
1 'polypeptide(L)'
;MEVLNSMVHLDSMSRTSSRTWEKYSRRWEIKSFWTVLRQSFPEYSEYLTMRLGLPGLSSNFPHNRHEVLVEFHIRHYGFFPATLAFEFHEDSAAGRHSFHIVRFIEAQYQTVLAKDLAPAEPFKPITIASYKAIPAEIVDGGEPPDRWDTGPRNLKLPFGNTAYLCLTRALLESPLSFQNYKKKFQLLLHLEEKQMEMDIRRYDMHNVIMTQDRNNKKLLVLHVPGVAENRPSVLRGDYLLASKAGDTEEPATMYKGYVHKVELEQVKLSFPNKLLKEFVNNMRFNIRFTINRFLMQLQHRAVELAVRHQLEEVLFPAARGTVDLPLTPLRLFDRCLEQNPEQYTAVRHIVSGVSRPAPYLVFGPPGTGKTVTLVEAIKQVEEHHPSAHILASAPSNSATDLLCDRLLTHVDAHKVYRLYASSRNPDDGCCNWDQNQGCFVFPSKEKLMEYKILVTTVFTAGRLVSGGLPPGHFTYIFVDEAGHAAEPECIIGIAGLLHPKTGQLVLAGDPKQLGPILRSPFAINYGLGLSLLERLMTTNPLYKKDANTGHLDNRFVTKLLRNYRSHPAILKIPNELFYDDELEVFANEVICNSYCRWEYLPKKGFPVIFHGVTGKDEREGNSPSFFNTTEIEVLVDYLKKLLQTQGKKGLATISPREIGIIAPYRKQVEKIQQAVRTHDKDLRKLNDIKELKVGVVEEFQGQERKVIMVSTVRSSGNYVKMDQDFRLGFLNNEKRFNVAITRAKALLIVVGNPIILNMDKTWRRGLSLMPNVCKDSITRACSPQLLKNNK
;
A
#
# COMPACT_ATOMS: atom_id res chain seq x y z
N MET A 1 4.32 46.84 3.19
CA MET A 1 4.23 45.71 2.23
C MET A 1 3.17 44.76 2.76
N GLU A 2 1.91 44.98 2.41
CA GLU A 2 0.84 44.00 2.64
C GLU A 2 0.70 43.13 1.39
N VAL A 3 0.75 41.82 1.57
CA VAL A 3 0.47 40.81 0.55
C VAL A 3 -1.03 40.62 0.50
N LEU A 4 -1.70 41.23 -0.48
CA LEU A 4 -3.10 40.97 -0.80
C LEU A 4 -3.18 39.94 -1.94
N ASN A 5 -3.62 38.73 -1.60
CA ASN A 5 -3.99 37.68 -2.55
C ASN A 5 -5.23 38.10 -3.33
N SER A 6 -5.21 38.00 -4.66
CA SER A 6 -6.40 38.12 -5.50
C SER A 6 -6.74 36.76 -6.12
N MET A 7 -7.84 36.14 -5.67
CA MET A 7 -8.49 35.00 -6.33
C MET A 7 -9.40 35.50 -7.46
N VAL A 8 -9.37 34.85 -8.62
CA VAL A 8 -10.34 35.09 -9.71
C VAL A 8 -11.06 33.77 -9.98
N HIS A 9 -12.35 33.70 -9.62
CA HIS A 9 -13.23 32.59 -10.00
C HIS A 9 -13.78 32.84 -11.41
N LEU A 10 -13.46 31.94 -12.35
CA LEU A 10 -14.06 31.92 -13.67
C LEU A 10 -15.22 30.93 -13.68
N ASP A 11 -16.42 31.39 -13.31
CA ASP A 11 -17.64 30.73 -13.75
C ASP A 11 -17.94 31.18 -15.19
N SER A 12 -18.52 30.27 -15.97
CA SER A 12 -18.82 30.45 -17.39
C SER A 12 -19.40 31.84 -17.70
N MET A 13 -18.81 32.50 -18.71
CA MET A 13 -19.04 33.85 -19.21
C MET A 13 -18.14 34.95 -18.62
N SER A 14 -17.32 35.48 -19.54
CA SER A 14 -16.51 36.70 -19.46
C SER A 14 -16.94 37.72 -18.40
N ARG A 15 -16.15 37.91 -17.35
CA ARG A 15 -16.18 39.13 -16.53
C ARG A 15 -14.77 39.58 -16.12
N THR A 16 -14.49 40.83 -16.45
CA THR A 16 -13.33 41.64 -16.05
C THR A 16 -13.49 42.16 -14.61
N SER A 17 -12.39 42.27 -13.86
CA SER A 17 -12.37 42.92 -12.54
C SER A 17 -11.34 44.06 -12.52
N SER A 18 -11.70 45.23 -11.96
CA SER A 18 -10.81 46.39 -11.82
C SER A 18 -10.79 46.91 -10.37
N ARG A 19 -9.61 47.32 -9.88
CA ARG A 19 -9.44 48.04 -8.57
C ARG A 19 -8.38 49.15 -8.66
N THR A 20 -8.53 50.18 -7.83
CA THR A 20 -7.85 51.49 -7.82
C THR A 20 -6.68 51.55 -6.83
N TRP A 21 -5.64 52.36 -7.12
CA TRP A 21 -4.49 52.62 -6.23
C TRP A 21 -4.09 54.11 -6.27
N GLU A 22 -3.65 54.67 -5.13
CA GLU A 22 -3.23 56.07 -4.96
C GLU A 22 -1.71 56.31 -4.95
N LYS A 23 -1.37 57.50 -5.47
CA LYS A 23 -0.10 58.24 -5.71
C LYS A 23 1.23 57.80 -5.06
N TYR A 24 2.27 57.75 -5.91
CA TYR A 24 3.65 58.17 -5.58
C TYR A 24 4.24 59.04 -6.71
N SER A 25 4.99 60.08 -6.34
CA SER A 25 5.46 61.18 -7.17
C SER A 25 6.87 60.98 -7.75
N ARG A 26 7.05 60.04 -8.68
CA ARG A 26 8.22 59.98 -9.58
C ARG A 26 7.78 59.40 -10.93
N ARG A 27 8.33 59.90 -12.05
CA ARG A 27 8.09 59.35 -13.40
C ARG A 27 8.91 58.07 -13.55
N TRP A 28 8.23 56.94 -13.70
CA TRP A 28 8.82 55.63 -13.98
C TRP A 28 8.22 55.14 -15.29
N GLU A 29 9.05 54.67 -16.21
CA GLU A 29 8.61 54.07 -17.47
C GLU A 29 8.74 52.54 -17.43
N ILE A 30 7.74 51.84 -17.97
CA ILE A 30 7.81 50.39 -18.17
C ILE A 30 8.53 50.15 -19.50
N LYS A 31 9.83 49.85 -19.46
CA LYS A 31 10.66 49.63 -20.66
C LYS A 31 10.62 48.18 -21.18
N SER A 32 10.32 47.20 -20.33
CA SER A 32 10.27 45.79 -20.73
C SER A 32 9.32 44.98 -19.87
N PHE A 33 8.61 44.04 -20.51
CA PHE A 33 7.82 43.01 -19.83
C PHE A 33 8.50 41.66 -20.01
N TRP A 34 8.79 40.98 -18.91
CA TRP A 34 9.26 39.60 -18.94
C TRP A 34 8.22 38.72 -18.28
N THR A 35 7.60 37.86 -19.07
CA THR A 35 6.89 36.73 -18.51
C THR A 35 7.94 35.73 -18.05
N VAL A 36 8.10 35.55 -16.74
CA VAL A 36 8.97 34.50 -16.17
C VAL A 36 8.53 33.10 -16.67
N LEU A 37 7.29 32.96 -17.14
CA LEU A 37 6.81 31.77 -17.86
C LEU A 37 7.67 31.39 -19.08
N ARG A 38 8.24 32.35 -19.83
CA ARG A 38 8.95 32.04 -21.09
C ARG A 38 10.39 31.56 -20.91
N GLN A 39 11.04 31.89 -19.80
CA GLN A 39 12.42 31.46 -19.50
C GLN A 39 12.54 30.49 -18.31
N SER A 40 11.61 30.51 -17.35
CA SER A 40 11.67 29.61 -16.19
C SER A 40 10.83 28.36 -16.33
N PHE A 41 9.80 28.36 -17.19
CA PHE A 41 8.98 27.16 -17.47
C PHE A 41 8.46 27.14 -18.92
N PRO A 42 9.31 26.85 -19.93
CA PRO A 42 8.91 26.67 -21.34
C PRO A 42 7.76 25.66 -21.54
N GLU A 43 7.59 24.79 -20.54
CA GLU A 43 6.70 23.64 -20.41
C GLU A 43 5.19 23.99 -20.33
N TYR A 44 4.82 25.24 -19.98
CA TYR A 44 3.40 25.65 -19.85
C TYR A 44 2.80 26.29 -21.13
N SER A 45 3.63 26.57 -22.14
CA SER A 45 3.22 27.36 -23.32
C SER A 45 2.11 26.70 -24.16
N GLU A 46 1.91 25.37 -24.06
CA GLU A 46 0.88 24.61 -24.77
C GLU A 46 -0.41 24.39 -23.97
N TYR A 47 -0.38 24.51 -22.64
CA TYR A 47 -1.53 24.26 -21.75
C TYR A 47 -2.27 25.54 -21.38
N LEU A 48 -1.52 26.64 -21.34
CA LEU A 48 -1.96 27.95 -20.89
C LEU A 48 -1.31 28.99 -21.79
N THR A 49 -2.01 29.43 -22.84
CA THR A 49 -1.53 30.59 -23.60
C THR A 49 -1.95 31.83 -22.86
N MET A 50 -0.97 32.52 -22.26
CA MET A 50 -1.19 33.80 -21.59
C MET A 50 -0.97 34.94 -22.59
N ARG A 51 -2.03 35.63 -22.98
CA ARG A 51 -1.92 36.85 -23.79
C ARG A 51 -1.99 38.07 -22.88
N LEU A 52 -0.98 38.92 -23.00
CA LEU A 52 -0.91 40.22 -22.35
C LEU A 52 -1.28 41.29 -23.39
N GLY A 53 -2.44 41.90 -23.21
CA GLY A 53 -2.86 43.04 -24.03
C GLY A 53 -2.48 44.35 -23.35
N LEU A 54 -1.73 45.22 -24.03
CA LEU A 54 -1.66 46.64 -23.69
C LEU A 54 -2.71 47.38 -24.53
N PRO A 55 -3.65 48.12 -23.92
CA PRO A 55 -4.42 49.11 -24.68
C PRO A 55 -3.41 50.08 -25.29
N GLY A 56 -3.55 50.39 -26.58
CA GLY A 56 -2.61 51.21 -27.34
C GLY A 56 -2.17 52.45 -26.55
N LEU A 57 -0.87 52.65 -26.44
CA LEU A 57 -0.25 53.84 -25.84
C LEU A 57 -0.57 55.06 -26.72
N SER A 58 -1.77 55.62 -26.59
CA SER A 58 -2.02 56.99 -27.06
C SER A 58 -1.50 57.94 -25.99
N SER A 59 -0.47 58.69 -26.35
CA SER A 59 0.09 59.79 -25.60
C SER A 59 -0.99 60.79 -25.19
N ASN A 60 -1.40 60.74 -23.91
CA ASN A 60 -1.89 61.84 -23.06
C ASN A 60 -3.01 61.37 -22.12
N PHE A 61 -2.65 60.90 -20.92
CA PHE A 61 -3.55 60.97 -19.76
C PHE A 61 -2.78 61.31 -18.48
N PRO A 62 -3.24 62.27 -17.64
CA PRO A 62 -2.50 62.74 -16.46
C PRO A 62 -2.64 61.88 -15.19
N HIS A 63 -3.17 60.65 -15.23
CA HIS A 63 -3.42 59.84 -14.03
C HIS A 63 -3.05 58.37 -14.26
N ASN A 64 -1.93 57.94 -13.67
CA ASN A 64 -1.29 56.62 -13.86
C ASN A 64 -2.16 55.45 -13.35
N ARG A 65 -2.97 54.88 -14.24
CA ARG A 65 -3.62 53.58 -14.04
C ARG A 65 -3.41 52.74 -15.30
N HIS A 66 -2.72 51.61 -15.15
CA HIS A 66 -2.47 50.67 -16.25
C HIS A 66 -3.30 49.41 -16.00
N GLU A 67 -4.22 49.11 -16.90
CA GLU A 67 -4.94 47.83 -16.92
C GLU A 67 -4.14 46.83 -17.76
N VAL A 68 -3.76 45.73 -17.12
CA VAL A 68 -3.08 44.61 -17.78
C VAL A 68 -4.09 43.49 -17.92
N LEU A 69 -4.51 43.22 -19.16
CA LEU A 69 -5.40 42.10 -19.45
C LEU A 69 -4.58 40.82 -19.52
N VAL A 70 -4.92 39.84 -18.70
CA VAL A 70 -4.31 38.51 -18.70
C VAL A 70 -5.37 37.51 -19.16
N GLU A 71 -5.26 37.04 -20.40
CA GLU A 71 -6.14 36.00 -20.94
C GLU A 71 -5.48 34.64 -20.82
N PHE A 72 -6.20 33.68 -20.25
CA PHE A 72 -5.78 32.28 -20.18
C PHE A 72 -6.57 31.44 -21.19
N HIS A 73 -5.89 30.83 -22.16
CA HIS A 73 -6.49 29.82 -23.02
C HIS A 73 -6.14 28.42 -22.50
N ILE A 74 -7.16 27.70 -22.02
CA ILE A 74 -7.01 26.39 -21.36
C ILE A 74 -7.68 25.31 -22.22
N ARG A 75 -6.99 24.20 -22.49
CA ARG A 75 -7.53 23.03 -23.22
C ARG A 75 -7.85 21.82 -22.33
N HIS A 76 -7.44 21.84 -21.06
CA HIS A 76 -7.55 20.72 -20.13
C HIS A 76 -7.91 21.20 -18.71
N TYR A 77 -8.57 20.36 -17.92
CA TYR A 77 -8.89 20.66 -16.51
C TYR A 77 -7.62 20.74 -15.66
N GLY A 78 -7.60 21.67 -14.70
CA GLY A 78 -6.45 21.79 -13.80
C GLY A 78 -6.26 23.15 -13.13
N PHE A 79 -5.19 23.20 -12.35
CA PHE A 79 -4.68 24.37 -11.65
C PHE A 79 -3.39 24.84 -12.31
N PHE A 80 -3.37 26.10 -12.71
CA PHE A 80 -2.27 26.69 -13.46
C PHE A 80 -1.77 27.94 -12.73
N PRO A 81 -0.79 27.80 -11.82
CA PRO A 81 -0.13 28.93 -11.20
C PRO A 81 0.79 29.62 -12.22
N ALA A 82 0.77 30.94 -12.24
CA ALA A 82 1.65 31.76 -13.07
C ALA A 82 2.26 32.89 -12.22
N THR A 83 3.51 33.25 -12.52
CA THR A 83 4.19 34.37 -11.87
C THR A 83 4.42 35.47 -12.89
N LEU A 84 3.86 36.64 -12.62
CA LEU A 84 4.05 37.88 -13.37
C LEU A 84 5.09 38.73 -12.65
N ALA A 85 6.16 39.10 -13.34
CA ALA A 85 7.13 40.05 -12.84
C ALA A 85 7.06 41.32 -13.69
N PHE A 86 6.81 42.45 -13.06
CA PHE A 86 6.85 43.78 -13.66
C PHE A 86 8.16 44.44 -13.25
N GLU A 87 9.00 44.77 -14.22
CA GLU A 87 10.27 45.45 -13.98
C GLU A 87 10.12 46.94 -14.30
N PHE A 88 10.43 47.79 -13.33
CA PHE A 88 10.34 49.25 -13.44
C PHE A 88 11.73 49.84 -13.44
N HIS A 89 12.01 50.76 -14.37
CA HIS A 89 13.29 51.44 -14.48
C HIS A 89 13.13 52.93 -14.18
N GLU A 90 14.07 53.51 -13.42
CA GLU A 90 14.08 54.96 -13.19
C GLU A 90 14.53 55.68 -14.46
N ASP A 91 13.77 56.69 -14.89
CA ASP A 91 14.00 57.39 -16.15
C ASP A 91 15.04 58.51 -15.97
N SER A 92 16.26 58.12 -15.61
CA SER A 92 17.42 59.02 -15.52
C SER A 92 18.58 58.49 -16.36
N ALA A 93 19.37 59.40 -16.94
CA ALA A 93 20.48 59.10 -17.85
C ALA A 93 21.61 58.20 -17.26
N ALA A 94 21.52 57.81 -15.98
CA ALA A 94 22.49 56.95 -15.29
C ALA A 94 21.96 55.54 -14.92
N GLY A 95 20.71 55.19 -15.27
CA GLY A 95 20.20 53.81 -15.35
C GLY A 95 20.51 52.84 -14.19
N ARG A 96 20.56 53.30 -12.93
CA ARG A 96 21.09 52.50 -11.80
C ARG A 96 20.06 51.92 -10.84
N HIS A 97 18.78 52.22 -10.97
CA HIS A 97 17.74 51.69 -10.08
C HIS A 97 16.59 51.07 -10.87
N SER A 98 16.49 49.73 -10.81
CA SER A 98 15.29 48.99 -11.18
C SER A 98 14.67 48.33 -9.97
N PHE A 99 13.35 48.21 -9.96
CA PHE A 99 12.64 47.41 -8.97
C PHE A 99 11.61 46.51 -9.64
N HIS A 100 11.32 45.40 -8.98
CA HIS A 100 10.42 44.38 -9.50
C HIS A 100 9.15 44.32 -8.65
N ILE A 101 7.98 44.34 -9.30
CA ILE A 101 6.73 43.93 -8.68
C ILE A 101 6.42 42.53 -9.17
N VAL A 102 6.42 41.57 -8.26
CA VAL A 102 6.01 40.19 -8.56
C VAL A 102 4.58 39.98 -8.13
N ARG A 103 3.79 39.32 -8.98
CA ARG A 103 2.43 38.87 -8.72
C ARG A 103 2.33 37.39 -9.02
N PHE A 104 1.76 36.67 -8.07
CA PHE A 104 1.40 35.26 -8.23
C PHE A 104 -0.08 35.24 -8.60
N ILE A 105 -0.37 34.74 -9.79
CA ILE A 105 -1.72 34.60 -10.33
C ILE A 105 -2.02 33.11 -10.50
N GLU A 106 -3.29 32.76 -10.38
CA GLU A 106 -3.78 31.39 -10.44
C GLU A 106 -4.96 31.35 -11.42
N ALA A 107 -4.89 30.47 -12.41
CA ALA A 107 -6.04 30.11 -13.23
C ALA A 107 -6.50 28.71 -12.83
N GLN A 108 -7.80 28.57 -12.58
CA GLN A 108 -8.41 27.33 -12.14
C GLN A 108 -9.56 26.99 -13.09
N TYR A 109 -9.49 25.81 -13.72
CA TYR A 109 -10.58 25.28 -14.54
C TYR A 109 -11.08 23.97 -13.92
N GLN A 110 -12.26 24.03 -13.29
CA GLN A 110 -12.87 22.94 -12.53
C GLN A 110 -14.21 22.53 -13.12
N THR A 111 -14.52 21.23 -13.08
CA THR A 111 -15.87 20.74 -13.43
C THR A 111 -16.81 20.78 -12.22
N VAL A 112 -18.09 20.48 -12.47
CA VAL A 112 -19.08 20.25 -11.41
C VAL A 112 -18.64 19.12 -10.47
N LEU A 113 -18.00 18.07 -10.99
CA LEU A 113 -17.50 16.97 -10.17
C LEU A 113 -16.38 17.41 -9.22
N ALA A 114 -15.45 18.27 -9.67
CA ALA A 114 -14.44 18.83 -8.77
C ALA A 114 -15.05 19.72 -7.69
N LYS A 115 -16.08 20.50 -8.01
CA LYS A 115 -16.80 21.32 -7.01
C LYS A 115 -17.51 20.42 -5.97
N ASP A 116 -18.14 19.34 -6.42
CA ASP A 116 -18.81 18.36 -5.55
C ASP A 116 -17.83 17.59 -4.64
N LEU A 117 -16.62 17.32 -5.13
CA LEU A 117 -15.58 16.58 -4.40
C LEU A 117 -14.63 17.48 -3.59
N ALA A 118 -14.81 18.79 -3.63
CA ALA A 118 -13.99 19.76 -2.91
C ALA A 118 -13.95 19.45 -1.39
N PRO A 119 -12.96 19.98 -0.64
CA PRO A 119 -12.90 19.80 0.81
C PRO A 119 -14.22 20.20 1.47
N ALA A 120 -14.87 19.26 2.15
CA ALA A 120 -16.11 19.56 2.87
C ALA A 120 -15.88 20.54 4.04
N GLU A 121 -14.71 20.45 4.68
CA GLU A 121 -14.26 21.34 5.75
C GLU A 121 -12.75 21.63 5.63
N PRO A 122 -12.27 22.81 6.08
CA PRO A 122 -10.84 23.11 6.12
C PRO A 122 -10.05 22.13 6.99
N PHE A 123 -8.82 21.80 6.57
CA PHE A 123 -7.96 20.91 7.34
C PHE A 123 -7.61 21.49 8.72
N LYS A 124 -7.87 20.72 9.78
CA LYS A 124 -7.50 21.02 11.16
C LYS A 124 -6.61 19.88 11.69
N PRO A 125 -5.37 20.16 12.11
CA PRO A 125 -4.51 19.14 12.70
C PRO A 125 -5.15 18.53 13.95
N ILE A 126 -5.07 17.21 14.10
CA ILE A 126 -5.52 16.53 15.33
C ILE A 126 -4.58 16.93 16.47
N THR A 127 -5.12 17.65 17.47
CA THR A 127 -4.44 17.89 18.73
C THR A 127 -4.64 16.68 19.62
N ILE A 128 -3.58 15.89 19.86
CA ILE A 128 -3.64 14.77 20.79
C ILE A 128 -3.80 15.35 22.20
N ALA A 129 -4.97 15.19 22.81
CA ALA A 129 -5.16 15.53 24.21
C ALA A 129 -4.26 14.64 25.07
N SER A 130 -3.39 15.23 25.90
CA SER A 130 -2.54 14.47 26.81
C SER A 130 -3.41 13.87 27.92
N TYR A 131 -3.78 12.60 27.79
CA TYR A 131 -4.52 11.91 28.84
C TYR A 131 -3.56 11.43 29.93
N LYS A 132 -3.75 11.90 31.17
CA LYS A 132 -3.09 11.31 32.35
C LYS A 132 -3.74 9.96 32.63
N ALA A 133 -2.93 8.91 32.81
CA ALA A 133 -3.43 7.60 33.17
C ALA A 133 -4.12 7.66 34.55
N ILE A 134 -5.45 7.66 34.56
CA ILE A 134 -6.24 7.53 35.79
C ILE A 134 -6.26 6.04 36.19
N PRO A 135 -6.09 5.70 37.48
CA PRO A 135 -6.35 4.35 37.97
C PRO A 135 -7.77 3.92 37.57
N ALA A 136 -7.91 2.78 36.90
CA ALA A 136 -9.17 2.32 36.36
C ALA A 136 -9.41 0.86 36.73
N GLU A 137 -10.64 0.54 37.13
CA GLU A 137 -11.09 -0.84 37.30
C GLU A 137 -11.70 -1.32 35.98
N ILE A 138 -11.15 -2.42 35.43
CA ILE A 138 -11.63 -2.97 34.16
C ILE A 138 -12.70 -4.01 34.46
N VAL A 139 -13.94 -3.70 34.08
CA VAL A 139 -15.05 -4.65 34.10
C VAL A 139 -15.03 -5.45 32.80
N ASP A 140 -14.59 -6.71 32.90
CA ASP A 140 -14.68 -7.71 31.83
C ASP A 140 -15.88 -8.64 32.09
N GLY A 141 -16.49 -9.16 31.03
CA GLY A 141 -17.74 -9.92 31.12
C GLY A 141 -18.65 -9.80 29.91
N GLY A 142 -18.20 -9.08 28.87
CA GLY A 142 -18.77 -9.22 27.53
C GLY A 142 -18.30 -10.53 26.91
N GLU A 143 -19.15 -11.18 26.12
CA GLU A 143 -18.75 -12.39 25.40
C GLU A 143 -17.89 -11.98 24.19
N PRO A 144 -16.59 -12.37 24.15
CA PRO A 144 -15.81 -12.23 22.94
C PRO A 144 -16.42 -13.13 21.85
N PRO A 145 -16.28 -12.78 20.57
CA PRO A 145 -16.75 -13.63 19.49
C PRO A 145 -16.10 -15.03 19.47
N ASP A 146 -14.95 -15.22 20.14
CA ASP A 146 -14.28 -16.52 20.32
C ASP A 146 -13.63 -16.65 21.72
N ARG A 147 -13.62 -17.86 22.31
CA ARG A 147 -12.93 -18.16 23.59
C ARG A 147 -11.46 -18.51 23.34
N TRP A 148 -10.54 -17.76 23.96
CA TRP A 148 -9.10 -17.98 23.85
C TRP A 148 -8.52 -18.43 25.20
N ASP A 149 -8.57 -19.73 25.51
CA ASP A 149 -8.13 -20.24 26.83
C ASP A 149 -6.60 -20.34 27.01
N THR A 150 -5.80 -20.10 25.96
CA THR A 150 -4.33 -20.22 26.04
C THR A 150 -3.61 -19.07 25.32
N GLY A 151 -3.70 -17.87 25.91
CA GLY A 151 -2.84 -16.74 25.53
C GLY A 151 -1.43 -16.88 26.14
N PRO A 152 -0.34 -16.55 25.42
CA PRO A 152 0.99 -16.51 26.01
C PRO A 152 1.05 -15.51 27.18
N ARG A 153 1.72 -15.89 28.27
CA ARG A 153 1.85 -15.07 29.49
C ARG A 153 2.47 -13.70 29.17
N ASN A 154 1.94 -12.66 29.82
CA ASN A 154 2.41 -11.28 29.72
C ASN A 154 3.92 -11.18 30.03
N LEU A 155 4.74 -10.95 29.00
CA LEU A 155 6.09 -10.40 29.22
C LEU A 155 5.94 -8.90 29.47
N LYS A 156 6.30 -8.45 30.69
CA LYS A 156 6.52 -7.04 30.99
C LYS A 156 7.99 -6.72 30.72
N LEU A 157 8.26 -5.62 30.02
CA LEU A 157 9.60 -5.04 29.93
C LEU A 157 9.79 -3.93 30.97
N PRO A 158 11.03 -3.76 31.47
CA PRO A 158 11.40 -2.64 32.32
C PRO A 158 11.91 -1.47 31.46
N PHE A 159 11.11 -0.42 31.28
CA PHE A 159 11.62 0.87 30.79
C PHE A 159 11.82 1.81 31.98
N GLY A 160 13.02 2.39 32.14
CA GLY A 160 13.29 3.38 33.20
C GLY A 160 14.74 3.74 33.54
N ASN A 161 15.77 3.13 32.92
CA ASN A 161 17.18 3.37 33.29
C ASN A 161 18.01 3.90 32.10
N THR A 162 18.78 4.97 32.29
CA THR A 162 19.65 5.61 31.28
C THR A 162 20.77 4.68 30.77
N ALA A 163 21.29 3.79 31.61
CA ALA A 163 22.27 2.76 31.18
C ALA A 163 21.64 1.74 30.22
N TYR A 164 20.34 1.46 30.40
CA TYR A 164 19.58 0.58 29.51
C TYR A 164 19.44 1.20 28.11
N LEU A 165 19.26 2.52 27.99
CA LEU A 165 19.15 3.22 26.71
C LEU A 165 20.43 3.13 25.85
N CYS A 166 21.63 3.25 26.45
CA CYS A 166 22.89 3.11 25.74
C CYS A 166 23.11 1.68 25.21
N LEU A 167 22.84 0.66 26.04
CA LEU A 167 22.90 -0.77 25.64
C LEU A 167 21.88 -1.10 24.55
N THR A 168 20.70 -0.48 24.62
CA THR A 168 19.63 -0.62 23.62
C THR A 168 20.06 -0.07 22.27
N ARG A 169 20.74 1.08 22.24
CA ARG A 169 21.26 1.69 21.01
C ARG A 169 22.35 0.84 20.35
N ALA A 170 23.32 0.38 21.12
CA ALA A 170 24.39 -0.49 20.61
C ALA A 170 23.83 -1.78 19.98
N LEU A 171 22.79 -2.37 20.60
CA LEU A 171 22.12 -3.55 20.05
C LEU A 171 21.40 -3.26 18.71
N LEU A 172 20.72 -2.12 18.58
CA LEU A 172 20.05 -1.71 17.35
C LEU A 172 21.04 -1.48 16.20
N GLU A 173 22.17 -0.83 16.49
CA GLU A 173 23.23 -0.52 15.52
C GLU A 173 24.06 -1.75 15.14
N SER A 174 24.14 -2.79 15.99
CA SER A 174 24.88 -4.02 15.69
C SER A 174 24.30 -4.80 14.49
N PRO A 175 25.13 -5.40 13.61
CA PRO A 175 24.62 -6.24 12.51
C PRO A 175 23.88 -7.46 13.08
N LEU A 176 22.82 -7.90 12.39
CA LEU A 176 22.03 -9.05 12.85
C LEU A 176 22.85 -10.35 12.71
N SER A 177 22.94 -11.12 13.79
CA SER A 177 23.56 -12.44 13.87
C SER A 177 22.69 -13.37 14.69
N PHE A 178 22.94 -14.69 14.63
CA PHE A 178 22.16 -15.63 15.45
C PHE A 178 22.29 -15.36 16.96
N GLN A 179 23.47 -14.90 17.41
CA GLN A 179 23.75 -14.58 18.82
C GLN A 179 22.92 -13.40 19.35
N ASN A 180 22.69 -12.36 18.54
CA ASN A 180 21.88 -11.20 18.94
C ASN A 180 20.43 -11.25 18.44
N TYR A 181 20.07 -12.27 17.65
CA TYR A 181 18.77 -12.44 16.99
C TYR A 181 17.60 -12.18 17.93
N LYS A 182 17.57 -12.91 19.04
CA LYS A 182 16.50 -12.81 20.03
C LYS A 182 16.37 -11.42 20.60
N LYS A 183 17.47 -10.89 21.15
CA LYS A 183 17.47 -9.60 21.83
C LYS A 183 17.09 -8.47 20.87
N LYS A 184 17.66 -8.48 19.66
CA LYS A 184 17.44 -7.43 18.67
C LYS A 184 15.99 -7.43 18.16
N PHE A 185 15.44 -8.57 17.75
CA PHE A 185 14.06 -8.61 17.28
C PHE A 185 13.04 -8.36 18.38
N GLN A 186 13.26 -8.84 19.61
CA GLN A 186 12.38 -8.49 20.73
C GLN A 186 12.33 -6.97 20.94
N LEU A 187 13.48 -6.30 20.91
CA LEU A 187 13.51 -4.84 21.02
C LEU A 187 12.76 -4.15 19.87
N LEU A 188 12.99 -4.57 18.62
CA LEU A 188 12.31 -4.01 17.45
C LEU A 188 10.78 -4.20 17.52
N LEU A 189 10.32 -5.37 17.95
CA LEU A 189 8.90 -5.67 18.13
C LEU A 189 8.27 -4.78 19.22
N HIS A 190 8.98 -4.50 20.30
CA HIS A 190 8.50 -3.56 21.32
C HIS A 190 8.43 -2.12 20.82
N LEU A 191 9.38 -1.68 19.98
CA LEU A 191 9.31 -0.36 19.34
C LEU A 191 8.12 -0.26 18.39
N GLU A 192 7.82 -1.34 17.66
CA GLU A 192 6.64 -1.42 16.79
C GLU A 192 5.34 -1.42 17.60
N GLU A 193 5.24 -2.27 18.62
CA GLU A 193 4.11 -2.34 19.54
C GLU A 193 3.84 -0.97 20.18
N LYS A 194 4.89 -0.26 20.61
CA LYS A 194 4.74 1.06 21.21
C LYS A 194 4.20 2.11 20.23
N GLN A 195 4.66 2.08 18.98
CA GLN A 195 4.12 2.95 17.94
C GLN A 195 2.66 2.62 17.63
N MET A 196 2.31 1.32 17.56
CA MET A 196 0.93 0.88 17.36
C MET A 196 0.01 1.34 18.49
N GLU A 197 0.47 1.26 19.75
CA GLU A 197 -0.27 1.82 20.90
C GLU A 197 -0.52 3.30 20.71
N MET A 198 0.50 4.09 20.36
CA MET A 198 0.35 5.55 20.17
C MET A 198 -0.59 5.88 19.01
N ASP A 199 -0.51 5.12 17.92
CA ASP A 199 -1.31 5.37 16.73
C ASP A 199 -2.79 5.03 16.94
N ILE A 200 -3.10 3.94 17.65
CA ILE A 200 -4.51 3.58 17.89
C ILE A 200 -5.20 4.57 18.84
N ARG A 201 -4.45 5.24 19.74
CA ARG A 201 -4.99 6.31 20.60
C ARG A 201 -5.55 7.49 19.82
N ARG A 202 -5.19 7.66 18.54
CA ARG A 202 -5.74 8.74 17.70
C ARG A 202 -7.23 8.57 17.44
N TYR A 203 -7.76 7.37 17.64
CA TYR A 203 -9.20 7.10 17.57
C TYR A 203 -9.91 7.29 18.90
N ASP A 204 -9.21 7.58 20.01
CA ASP A 204 -9.86 7.80 21.29
C ASP A 204 -10.92 8.92 21.13
N MET A 205 -12.14 8.63 21.56
CA MET A 205 -13.29 9.51 21.41
C MET A 205 -13.81 9.90 22.78
N HIS A 206 -14.29 11.14 22.91
CA HIS A 206 -14.83 11.65 24.16
C HIS A 206 -16.27 12.06 23.98
N ASN A 207 -17.08 11.83 25.01
CA ASN A 207 -18.45 12.31 25.06
C ASN A 207 -19.32 11.85 23.86
N VAL A 208 -19.13 10.61 23.40
CA VAL A 208 -19.82 10.03 22.24
C VAL A 208 -21.00 9.15 22.63
N ILE A 209 -21.98 9.05 21.74
CA ILE A 209 -23.15 8.17 21.92
C ILE A 209 -22.93 6.83 21.21
N MET A 210 -23.54 5.78 21.76
CA MET A 210 -23.71 4.49 21.09
C MET A 210 -25.20 4.23 20.89
N THR A 211 -25.56 3.37 19.93
CA THR A 211 -26.94 2.95 19.68
C THR A 211 -27.06 1.44 19.70
N GLN A 212 -28.19 0.87 20.15
CA GLN A 212 -28.39 -0.58 20.05
C GLN A 212 -28.51 -1.04 18.59
N ASP A 213 -27.91 -2.20 18.28
CA ASP A 213 -28.01 -2.80 16.95
C ASP A 213 -29.45 -3.27 16.66
N ARG A 214 -29.89 -3.07 15.41
CA ARG A 214 -31.27 -3.37 14.98
C ARG A 214 -31.55 -4.88 14.92
N ASN A 215 -30.53 -5.69 14.65
CA ASN A 215 -30.66 -7.13 14.44
C ASN A 215 -30.32 -7.93 15.70
N ASN A 216 -29.41 -7.42 16.53
CA ASN A 216 -29.00 -8.08 17.77
C ASN A 216 -28.93 -7.08 18.94
N LYS A 217 -29.96 -7.10 19.81
CA LYS A 217 -30.07 -6.22 20.98
C LYS A 217 -28.96 -6.36 22.02
N LYS A 218 -28.12 -7.40 21.92
CA LYS A 218 -26.92 -7.58 22.77
C LYS A 218 -25.71 -6.76 22.30
N LEU A 219 -25.79 -6.15 21.11
CA LEU A 219 -24.71 -5.38 20.53
C LEU A 219 -25.01 -3.87 20.55
N LEU A 220 -23.98 -3.08 20.83
CA LEU A 220 -23.98 -1.63 20.70
C LEU A 220 -23.19 -1.23 19.45
N VAL A 221 -23.65 -0.21 18.75
CA VAL A 221 -23.05 0.33 17.54
C VAL A 221 -22.42 1.67 17.88
N LEU A 222 -21.13 1.79 17.57
CA LEU A 222 -20.35 3.02 17.69
C LEU A 222 -20.01 3.52 16.29
N HIS A 223 -20.31 4.78 15.99
CA HIS A 223 -19.90 5.43 14.74
C HIS A 223 -18.45 5.91 14.88
N VAL A 224 -17.56 5.37 14.04
CA VAL A 224 -16.13 5.67 14.05
C VAL A 224 -15.71 5.90 12.59
N PRO A 225 -15.72 7.16 12.12
CA PRO A 225 -15.33 7.48 10.74
C PRO A 225 -13.93 6.97 10.41
N GLY A 226 -13.81 6.20 9.32
CA GLY A 226 -12.52 5.71 8.82
C GLY A 226 -11.89 4.56 9.62
N VAL A 227 -12.63 3.91 10.53
CA VAL A 227 -12.11 2.79 11.35
C VAL A 227 -11.81 1.53 10.54
N ALA A 228 -12.61 1.24 9.51
CA ALA A 228 -12.43 0.08 8.65
C ALA A 228 -11.21 0.23 7.71
N GLU A 229 -10.81 1.47 7.44
CA GLU A 229 -9.86 1.79 6.39
C GLU A 229 -8.47 2.12 6.94
N ASN A 230 -8.38 2.69 8.14
CA ASN A 230 -7.12 3.14 8.71
C ASN A 230 -6.35 2.05 9.48
N ARG A 231 -5.05 2.29 9.66
CA ARG A 231 -4.13 1.43 10.43
C ARG A 231 -3.64 2.15 11.69
N PRO A 232 -3.57 1.48 12.87
CA PRO A 232 -3.93 0.08 13.13
C PRO A 232 -5.43 -0.17 12.90
N SER A 233 -5.75 -1.23 12.14
CA SER A 233 -7.13 -1.57 11.81
C SER A 233 -7.73 -2.31 12.99
N VAL A 234 -8.94 -1.91 13.37
CA VAL A 234 -9.73 -2.64 14.35
C VAL A 234 -10.32 -3.85 13.63
N LEU A 235 -10.10 -5.05 14.16
CA LEU A 235 -10.58 -6.31 13.57
C LEU A 235 -11.62 -6.99 14.47
N ARG A 236 -12.37 -7.93 13.89
CA ARG A 236 -13.25 -8.83 14.67
C ARG A 236 -12.41 -9.57 15.73
N GLY A 237 -12.87 -9.52 16.98
CA GLY A 237 -12.20 -10.10 18.14
C GLY A 237 -11.33 -9.13 18.93
N ASP A 238 -11.01 -7.95 18.39
CA ASP A 238 -10.34 -6.90 19.17
C ASP A 238 -11.27 -6.34 20.24
N TYR A 239 -10.74 -5.58 21.18
CA TYR A 239 -11.55 -4.90 22.18
C TYR A 239 -11.14 -3.44 22.35
N LEU A 240 -12.08 -2.65 22.85
CA LEU A 240 -11.88 -1.28 23.29
C LEU A 240 -12.39 -1.11 24.71
N LEU A 241 -12.05 0.01 25.34
CA LEU A 241 -12.49 0.34 26.69
C LEU A 241 -13.48 1.50 26.60
N ALA A 242 -14.63 1.37 27.26
CA ALA A 242 -15.63 2.43 27.36
C ALA A 242 -15.84 2.81 28.83
N SER A 243 -15.83 4.09 29.15
CA SER A 243 -16.28 4.61 30.45
C SER A 243 -17.42 5.60 30.24
N LYS A 244 -18.29 5.78 31.25
CA LYS A 244 -19.37 6.76 31.17
C LYS A 244 -18.76 8.17 31.21
N ALA A 245 -19.22 9.09 30.37
CA ALA A 245 -18.60 10.40 30.24
C ALA A 245 -18.77 11.30 31.49
N GLY A 246 -19.80 11.04 32.29
CA GLY A 246 -20.07 11.73 33.55
C GLY A 246 -19.57 11.00 34.80
N ASP A 247 -18.86 9.88 34.66
CA ASP A 247 -18.32 9.16 35.82
C ASP A 247 -17.12 9.92 36.39
N THR A 248 -17.24 10.37 37.63
CA THR A 248 -16.17 11.02 38.40
C THR A 248 -15.60 10.11 39.49
N GLU A 249 -16.02 8.84 39.55
CA GLU A 249 -15.53 7.87 40.53
C GLU A 249 -14.04 7.55 40.28
N GLU A 250 -13.25 7.53 41.35
CA GLU A 250 -11.86 7.04 41.35
C GLU A 250 -11.79 5.75 42.18
N PRO A 251 -11.37 4.60 41.60
CA PRO A 251 -10.91 4.42 40.21
C PRO A 251 -12.05 4.45 39.19
N ALA A 252 -11.75 4.97 37.98
CA ALA A 252 -12.74 5.07 36.92
C ALA A 252 -13.16 3.67 36.43
N THR A 253 -14.47 3.40 36.34
CA THR A 253 -14.98 2.14 35.79
C THR A 253 -14.82 2.12 34.26
N MET A 254 -14.05 1.16 33.74
CA MET A 254 -13.88 0.93 32.30
C MET A 254 -14.47 -0.42 31.89
N TYR A 255 -15.48 -0.40 31.03
CA TYR A 255 -16.09 -1.59 30.47
C TYR A 255 -15.36 -2.04 29.21
N LYS A 256 -14.99 -3.32 29.16
CA LYS A 256 -14.35 -3.90 27.99
C LYS A 256 -15.39 -4.26 26.91
N GLY A 257 -15.31 -3.63 25.75
CA GLY A 257 -16.19 -3.87 24.62
C GLY A 257 -15.48 -4.68 23.53
N TYR A 258 -15.98 -5.86 23.17
CA TYR A 258 -15.38 -6.70 22.11
C TYR A 258 -16.01 -6.41 20.76
N VAL A 259 -15.18 -6.34 19.72
CA VAL A 259 -15.57 -6.06 18.34
C VAL A 259 -16.10 -7.33 17.70
N HIS A 260 -17.39 -7.32 17.36
CA HIS A 260 -18.07 -8.42 16.67
C HIS A 260 -18.07 -8.23 15.15
N LYS A 261 -18.23 -6.99 14.69
CA LYS A 261 -18.24 -6.64 13.26
C LYS A 261 -17.73 -5.21 13.05
N VAL A 262 -16.96 -5.02 11.99
CA VAL A 262 -16.51 -3.71 11.52
C VAL A 262 -17.17 -3.44 10.17
N GLU A 263 -17.90 -2.35 10.09
CA GLU A 263 -18.53 -1.80 8.89
C GLU A 263 -17.83 -0.47 8.55
N LEU A 264 -18.07 0.10 7.35
CA LEU A 264 -17.30 1.23 6.80
C LEU A 264 -17.02 2.36 7.81
N GLU A 265 -18.05 2.81 8.53
CA GLU A 265 -17.95 3.87 9.54
C GLU A 265 -18.52 3.45 10.90
N GLN A 266 -18.75 2.15 11.12
CA GLN A 266 -19.43 1.66 12.33
C GLN A 266 -18.74 0.41 12.89
N VAL A 267 -18.66 0.33 14.21
CA VAL A 267 -18.16 -0.85 14.92
C VAL A 267 -19.27 -1.40 15.80
N LYS A 268 -19.57 -2.70 15.65
CA LYS A 268 -20.52 -3.42 16.50
C LYS A 268 -19.78 -4.08 17.65
N LEU A 269 -20.19 -3.76 18.86
CA LEU A 269 -19.50 -4.08 20.10
C LEU A 269 -20.41 -4.87 21.04
N SER A 270 -19.88 -5.92 21.66
CA SER A 270 -20.50 -6.55 22.84
C SER A 270 -19.88 -5.99 24.11
N PHE A 271 -20.69 -5.80 25.14
CA PHE A 271 -20.25 -5.29 26.45
C PHE A 271 -20.73 -6.20 27.57
N PRO A 272 -20.17 -6.09 28.79
CA PRO A 272 -20.63 -6.84 29.93
C PRO A 272 -22.11 -6.56 30.23
N ASN A 273 -22.82 -7.60 30.69
CA ASN A 273 -24.25 -7.50 31.05
C ASN A 273 -24.55 -6.36 32.04
N LYS A 274 -23.59 -6.02 32.91
CA LYS A 274 -23.70 -4.87 33.83
C LYS A 274 -23.96 -3.57 33.06
N LEU A 275 -23.18 -3.29 32.01
CA LEU A 275 -23.38 -2.09 31.19
C LEU A 275 -24.65 -2.18 30.35
N LEU A 276 -24.95 -3.35 29.76
CA LEU A 276 -26.13 -3.53 28.90
C LEU A 276 -27.46 -3.30 29.65
N LYS A 277 -27.53 -3.66 30.94
CA LYS A 277 -28.71 -3.41 31.78
C LYS A 277 -28.92 -1.94 32.13
N GLU A 278 -27.83 -1.20 32.28
CA GLU A 278 -27.84 0.23 32.62
C GLU A 278 -27.93 1.13 31.38
N PHE A 279 -27.79 0.55 30.18
CA PHE A 279 -27.71 1.30 28.94
C PHE A 279 -29.05 1.94 28.57
N VAL A 280 -29.03 3.25 28.34
CA VAL A 280 -30.14 4.05 27.82
C VAL A 280 -29.68 4.79 26.56
N ASN A 281 -30.58 4.93 25.58
CA ASN A 281 -30.29 5.71 24.37
C ASN A 281 -29.86 7.15 24.74
N ASN A 282 -28.87 7.69 24.04
CA ASN A 282 -28.21 8.98 24.28
C ASN A 282 -27.28 9.06 25.50
N MET A 283 -27.01 7.95 26.20
CA MET A 283 -25.90 7.91 27.14
C MET A 283 -24.58 8.22 26.44
N ARG A 284 -23.73 9.00 27.11
CA ARG A 284 -22.44 9.42 26.58
C ARG A 284 -21.28 8.68 27.22
N PHE A 285 -20.32 8.31 26.39
CA PHE A 285 -19.18 7.49 26.74
C PHE A 285 -17.87 8.14 26.31
N ASN A 286 -16.82 7.87 27.06
CA ASN A 286 -15.44 8.05 26.64
C ASN A 286 -14.93 6.70 26.14
N ILE A 287 -14.51 6.66 24.87
CA ILE A 287 -14.05 5.46 24.19
C ILE A 287 -12.54 5.53 24.06
N ARG A 288 -11.90 4.46 24.50
CA ARG A 288 -10.46 4.31 24.53
C ARG A 288 -10.08 3.06 23.73
N PHE A 289 -9.46 3.27 22.58
CA PHE A 289 -9.07 2.17 21.69
C PHE A 289 -7.82 1.47 22.22
N THR A 290 -7.72 0.17 22.00
CA THR A 290 -6.58 -0.64 22.44
C THR A 290 -6.15 -1.59 21.34
N ILE A 291 -4.84 -1.88 21.29
CA ILE A 291 -4.32 -2.88 20.35
C ILE A 291 -4.43 -4.28 20.94
N ASN A 292 -4.72 -5.26 20.08
CA ASN A 292 -4.59 -6.66 20.44
C ASN A 292 -3.12 -7.08 20.38
N ARG A 293 -2.54 -7.37 21.55
CA ARG A 293 -1.12 -7.73 21.69
C ARG A 293 -0.81 -9.15 21.20
N PHE A 294 -1.82 -9.97 20.94
CA PHE A 294 -1.64 -11.39 20.64
C PHE A 294 -0.70 -11.65 19.46
N LEU A 295 -0.86 -10.92 18.35
CA LEU A 295 -0.01 -11.08 17.16
C LEU A 295 1.46 -10.71 17.45
N MET A 296 1.69 -9.69 18.29
CA MET A 296 3.04 -9.33 18.72
C MET A 296 3.64 -10.39 19.66
N GLN A 297 2.83 -10.92 20.58
CA GLN A 297 3.27 -11.98 21.49
C GLN A 297 3.67 -13.26 20.73
N LEU A 298 2.97 -13.59 19.64
CA LEU A 298 3.35 -14.71 18.78
C LEU A 298 4.74 -14.51 18.16
N GLN A 299 5.04 -13.29 17.68
CA GLN A 299 6.35 -12.96 17.11
C GLN A 299 7.46 -12.99 18.17
N HIS A 300 7.22 -12.43 19.36
CA HIS A 300 8.17 -12.53 20.48
C HIS A 300 8.48 -13.97 20.84
N ARG A 301 7.45 -14.82 20.89
CA ARG A 301 7.61 -16.25 21.14
C ARG A 301 8.35 -16.94 20.02
N ALA A 302 8.06 -16.62 18.76
CA ALA A 302 8.72 -17.24 17.61
C ALA A 302 10.23 -17.01 17.65
N VAL A 303 10.64 -15.78 17.92
CA VAL A 303 12.04 -15.39 18.05
C VAL A 303 12.74 -16.10 19.24
N GLU A 304 12.03 -16.31 20.36
CA GLU A 304 12.52 -17.14 21.47
C GLU A 304 12.72 -18.60 21.06
N LEU A 305 11.71 -19.18 20.41
CA LEU A 305 11.72 -20.57 19.96
C LEU A 305 12.81 -20.82 18.91
N ALA A 306 13.09 -19.85 18.04
CA ALA A 306 14.15 -19.98 17.05
C ALA A 306 15.52 -20.21 17.69
N VAL A 307 15.83 -19.50 18.78
CA VAL A 307 17.06 -19.72 19.55
C VAL A 307 16.99 -21.02 20.34
N ARG A 308 15.86 -21.29 21.01
CA ARG A 308 15.67 -22.50 21.82
C ARG A 308 15.79 -23.80 21.00
N HIS A 309 15.27 -23.80 19.78
CA HIS A 309 15.31 -24.95 18.87
C HIS A 309 16.50 -24.92 17.90
N GLN A 310 17.48 -24.02 18.11
CA GLN A 310 18.74 -24.00 17.37
C GLN A 310 18.56 -23.87 15.84
N LEU A 311 17.71 -22.95 15.39
CA LEU A 311 17.46 -22.71 13.96
C LEU A 311 18.54 -21.88 13.26
N GLU A 312 19.78 -21.92 13.75
CA GLU A 312 20.90 -21.15 13.19
C GLU A 312 21.12 -21.48 11.72
N GLU A 313 21.24 -22.77 11.38
CA GLU A 313 21.47 -23.23 10.01
C GLU A 313 20.26 -23.00 9.07
N VAL A 314 19.08 -22.70 9.62
CA VAL A 314 17.89 -22.34 8.82
C VAL A 314 17.84 -20.82 8.59
N LEU A 315 18.11 -20.02 9.62
CA LEU A 315 17.98 -18.55 9.57
C LEU A 315 19.25 -17.82 9.11
N PHE A 316 20.40 -18.46 9.30
CA PHE A 316 21.75 -18.01 8.95
C PHE A 316 22.54 -19.15 8.28
N PRO A 317 22.03 -19.72 7.18
CA PRO A 317 22.61 -20.91 6.56
C PRO A 317 24.04 -20.66 6.09
N ALA A 318 24.91 -21.66 6.31
CA ALA A 318 26.24 -21.73 5.73
C ALA A 318 26.31 -22.86 4.68
N ALA A 319 27.26 -22.79 3.74
CA ALA A 319 27.43 -23.79 2.67
C ALA A 319 27.86 -25.20 3.14
N ARG A 320 27.77 -25.51 4.44
CA ARG A 320 28.31 -26.73 5.03
C ARG A 320 27.38 -27.91 4.72
N GLY A 321 27.92 -28.94 4.05
CA GLY A 321 27.23 -30.22 3.88
C GLY A 321 26.26 -30.31 2.71
N THR A 322 26.48 -29.55 1.61
CA THR A 322 25.74 -29.80 0.36
C THR A 322 26.09 -31.17 -0.17
N VAL A 323 25.13 -32.09 -0.08
CA VAL A 323 25.23 -33.40 -0.72
C VAL A 323 24.75 -33.20 -2.16
N ASP A 324 25.59 -33.52 -3.14
CA ASP A 324 25.14 -33.65 -4.53
C ASP A 324 24.22 -34.87 -4.62
N LEU A 325 22.93 -34.64 -4.33
CA LEU A 325 21.90 -35.64 -4.48
C LEU A 325 21.54 -35.74 -5.97
N PRO A 326 21.48 -36.97 -6.54
CA PRO A 326 21.04 -37.15 -7.91
C PRO A 326 19.59 -36.67 -8.03
N LEU A 327 19.36 -35.67 -8.89
CA LEU A 327 18.02 -35.16 -9.15
C LEU A 327 17.26 -36.19 -9.98
N THR A 328 16.25 -36.83 -9.41
CA THR A 328 15.33 -37.68 -10.17
C THR A 328 14.55 -36.85 -11.19
N PRO A 329 14.36 -37.37 -12.42
CA PRO A 329 13.41 -36.80 -13.36
C PRO A 329 12.00 -36.88 -12.75
N LEU A 330 11.29 -35.76 -12.72
CA LEU A 330 9.91 -35.71 -12.25
C LEU A 330 8.97 -35.58 -13.42
N ARG A 331 7.81 -36.23 -13.29
CA ARG A 331 6.69 -36.10 -14.20
C ARG A 331 5.65 -35.20 -13.53
N LEU A 332 5.57 -33.95 -13.95
CA LEU A 332 4.74 -32.94 -13.29
C LEU A 332 3.24 -33.17 -13.54
N PHE A 333 2.40 -32.74 -12.60
CA PHE A 333 0.94 -32.74 -12.75
C PHE A 333 0.55 -31.73 -13.83
N ASP A 334 1.09 -30.51 -13.75
CA ASP A 334 0.98 -29.54 -14.82
C ASP A 334 2.11 -29.72 -15.85
N ARG A 335 1.75 -30.31 -17.00
CA ARG A 335 2.65 -30.56 -18.14
C ARG A 335 3.29 -29.29 -18.70
N CYS A 336 2.63 -28.14 -18.57
CA CYS A 336 3.16 -26.88 -19.09
C CYS A 336 4.41 -26.45 -18.32
N LEU A 337 4.51 -26.83 -17.04
CA LEU A 337 5.67 -26.53 -16.21
C LEU A 337 6.92 -27.32 -16.61
N GLU A 338 6.76 -28.49 -17.23
CA GLU A 338 7.90 -29.29 -17.74
C GLU A 338 8.67 -28.56 -18.84
N GLN A 339 8.00 -27.64 -19.56
CA GLN A 339 8.60 -26.82 -20.61
C GLN A 339 9.21 -25.51 -20.07
N ASN A 340 9.01 -25.22 -18.78
CA ASN A 340 9.59 -24.06 -18.10
C ASN A 340 10.80 -24.53 -17.26
N PRO A 341 12.04 -24.27 -17.72
CA PRO A 341 13.23 -24.82 -17.07
C PRO A 341 13.42 -24.29 -15.65
N GLU A 342 13.06 -23.03 -15.38
CA GLU A 342 13.18 -22.43 -14.04
C GLU A 342 12.22 -23.12 -13.06
N GLN A 343 10.94 -23.21 -13.41
CA GLN A 343 9.92 -23.83 -12.56
C GLN A 343 10.19 -25.33 -12.37
N TYR A 344 10.56 -26.05 -13.44
CA TYR A 344 10.90 -27.47 -13.38
C TYR A 344 12.11 -27.73 -12.46
N THR A 345 13.16 -26.91 -12.59
CA THR A 345 14.36 -27.01 -11.75
C THR A 345 14.05 -26.72 -10.28
N ALA A 346 13.25 -25.69 -10.00
CA ALA A 346 12.81 -25.37 -8.65
C ALA A 346 12.07 -26.55 -7.99
N VAL A 347 11.11 -27.15 -8.71
CA VAL A 347 10.34 -28.30 -8.20
C VAL A 347 11.27 -29.48 -7.91
N ARG A 348 12.20 -29.83 -8.80
CA ARG A 348 13.15 -30.94 -8.59
C ARG A 348 14.04 -30.74 -7.37
N HIS A 349 14.57 -29.54 -7.17
CA HIS A 349 15.40 -29.24 -6.00
C HIS A 349 14.60 -29.24 -4.69
N ILE A 350 13.36 -28.72 -4.70
CA ILE A 350 12.50 -28.75 -3.51
C ILE A 350 12.15 -30.18 -3.13
N VAL A 351 11.75 -31.01 -4.10
CA VAL A 351 11.37 -32.40 -3.86
C VAL A 351 12.56 -33.19 -3.32
N SER A 352 13.73 -33.09 -3.96
CA SER A 352 14.95 -33.76 -3.49
C SER A 352 15.47 -33.25 -2.14
N GLY A 353 15.13 -32.03 -1.73
CA GLY A 353 15.55 -31.45 -0.46
C GLY A 353 17.05 -31.13 -0.41
N VAL A 354 17.65 -30.77 -1.53
CA VAL A 354 19.10 -30.49 -1.65
C VAL A 354 19.59 -29.35 -0.76
N SER A 355 18.72 -28.40 -0.43
CA SER A 355 19.13 -27.22 0.33
C SER A 355 19.12 -27.44 1.83
N ARG A 356 18.58 -28.57 2.35
CA ARG A 356 18.42 -28.78 3.79
C ARG A 356 19.75 -28.64 4.54
N PRO A 357 19.76 -27.97 5.71
CA PRO A 357 18.64 -27.30 6.38
C PRO A 357 18.38 -25.86 5.89
N ALA A 358 19.19 -25.35 4.95
CA ALA A 358 19.01 -24.02 4.40
C ALA A 358 17.67 -23.89 3.65
N PRO A 359 17.01 -22.73 3.73
CA PRO A 359 15.79 -22.46 2.98
C PRO A 359 16.00 -22.52 1.47
N TYR A 360 15.03 -23.08 0.75
CA TYR A 360 14.97 -22.97 -0.71
C TYR A 360 14.15 -21.73 -1.09
N LEU A 361 14.69 -20.83 -1.91
CA LEU A 361 14.01 -19.60 -2.33
C LEU A 361 13.49 -19.72 -3.76
N VAL A 362 12.19 -19.49 -3.95
CA VAL A 362 11.60 -19.30 -5.27
C VAL A 362 11.20 -17.83 -5.40
N PHE A 363 11.99 -17.05 -6.14
CA PHE A 363 11.67 -15.64 -6.32
C PHE A 363 11.40 -15.29 -7.77
N GLY A 364 10.64 -14.23 -7.96
CA GLY A 364 10.38 -13.72 -9.29
C GLY A 364 9.33 -12.62 -9.27
N PRO A 365 9.29 -11.80 -10.33
CA PRO A 365 8.30 -10.75 -10.47
C PRO A 365 6.84 -11.23 -10.37
N PRO A 366 5.89 -10.30 -10.28
CA PRO A 366 4.48 -10.62 -10.41
C PRO A 366 4.15 -11.27 -11.75
N GLY A 367 3.36 -12.33 -11.74
CA GLY A 367 2.94 -13.02 -12.98
C GLY A 367 3.88 -14.11 -13.48
N THR A 368 4.98 -14.42 -12.78
CA THR A 368 5.92 -15.49 -13.18
C THR A 368 5.57 -16.88 -12.64
N GLY A 369 4.42 -17.03 -11.98
CA GLY A 369 3.91 -18.34 -11.56
C GLY A 369 4.48 -18.89 -10.25
N LYS A 370 5.04 -18.07 -9.35
CA LYS A 370 5.53 -18.50 -8.02
C LYS A 370 4.58 -19.45 -7.27
N THR A 371 3.33 -19.04 -7.07
CA THR A 371 2.31 -19.87 -6.40
C THR A 371 2.01 -21.15 -7.18
N VAL A 372 2.07 -21.14 -8.52
CA VAL A 372 1.90 -22.37 -9.33
C VAL A 372 3.06 -23.33 -9.06
N THR A 373 4.29 -22.82 -9.05
CA THR A 373 5.50 -23.60 -8.75
C THR A 373 5.47 -24.19 -7.34
N LEU A 374 5.04 -23.42 -6.33
CA LEU A 374 4.90 -23.94 -4.97
C LEU A 374 3.83 -25.03 -4.87
N VAL A 375 2.66 -24.82 -5.49
CA VAL A 375 1.58 -25.82 -5.50
C VAL A 375 2.05 -27.11 -6.16
N GLU A 376 2.74 -27.01 -7.30
CA GLU A 376 3.31 -28.18 -7.97
C GLU A 376 4.33 -28.89 -7.07
N ALA A 377 5.26 -28.15 -6.45
CA ALA A 377 6.24 -28.74 -5.54
C ALA A 377 5.58 -29.46 -4.34
N ILE A 378 4.51 -28.88 -3.77
CA ILE A 378 3.75 -29.52 -2.68
C ILE A 378 3.13 -30.84 -3.15
N LYS A 379 2.50 -30.87 -4.34
CA LYS A 379 1.91 -32.10 -4.91
C LYS A 379 2.98 -33.17 -5.13
N GLN A 380 4.12 -32.78 -5.69
CA GLN A 380 5.23 -33.70 -5.95
C GLN A 380 5.83 -34.26 -4.66
N VAL A 381 5.96 -33.44 -3.61
CA VAL A 381 6.42 -33.91 -2.29
C VAL A 381 5.41 -34.89 -1.68
N GLU A 382 4.11 -34.61 -1.79
CA GLU A 382 3.07 -35.52 -1.28
C GLU A 382 3.07 -36.88 -2.00
N GLU A 383 3.25 -36.87 -3.32
CA GLU A 383 3.29 -38.08 -4.15
C GLU A 383 4.56 -38.91 -3.92
N HIS A 384 5.73 -38.27 -3.87
CA HIS A 384 7.01 -38.97 -3.84
C HIS A 384 7.49 -39.30 -2.42
N HIS A 385 7.03 -38.57 -1.40
CA HIS A 385 7.43 -38.77 -0.01
C HIS A 385 6.21 -39.09 0.88
N PRO A 386 5.77 -40.37 0.96
CA PRO A 386 4.60 -40.77 1.74
C PRO A 386 4.67 -40.47 3.24
N SER A 387 5.88 -40.32 3.80
CA SER A 387 6.09 -39.93 5.20
C SER A 387 6.05 -38.42 5.43
N ALA A 388 6.03 -37.61 4.36
CA ALA A 388 6.00 -36.16 4.49
C ALA A 388 4.67 -35.68 5.07
N HIS A 389 4.77 -34.69 5.95
CA HIS A 389 3.69 -33.80 6.34
C HIS A 389 4.10 -32.37 6.00
N ILE A 390 3.16 -31.62 5.43
CA ILE A 390 3.40 -30.35 4.77
C ILE A 390 2.56 -29.26 5.42
N LEU A 391 3.22 -28.17 5.83
CA LEU A 391 2.55 -26.93 6.21
C LEU A 391 2.70 -25.92 5.07
N ALA A 392 1.60 -25.51 4.47
CA ALA A 392 1.56 -24.44 3.48
C ALA A 392 0.99 -23.17 4.12
N SER A 393 1.76 -22.09 4.05
CA SER A 393 1.39 -20.82 4.68
C SER A 393 1.59 -19.61 3.80
N ALA A 394 0.86 -18.55 4.12
CA ALA A 394 1.06 -17.22 3.55
C ALA A 394 0.61 -16.14 4.54
N PRO A 395 1.04 -14.87 4.38
CA PRO A 395 0.65 -13.78 5.30
C PRO A 395 -0.84 -13.41 5.24
N SER A 396 -1.53 -13.68 4.13
CA SER A 396 -2.95 -13.30 3.94
C SER A 396 -3.87 -14.51 3.76
N ASN A 397 -5.12 -14.40 4.22
CA ASN A 397 -6.13 -15.44 4.00
C ASN A 397 -6.36 -15.70 2.51
N SER A 398 -6.47 -14.66 1.69
CA SER A 398 -6.66 -14.81 0.24
C SER A 398 -5.54 -15.60 -0.45
N ALA A 399 -4.28 -15.43 -0.01
CA ALA A 399 -3.17 -16.21 -0.55
C ALA A 399 -3.24 -17.68 -0.10
N THR A 400 -3.60 -17.93 1.17
CA THR A 400 -3.79 -19.31 1.65
C THR A 400 -5.00 -20.01 1.03
N ASP A 401 -6.06 -19.27 0.71
CA ASP A 401 -7.24 -19.81 0.04
C ASP A 401 -6.86 -20.21 -1.40
N LEU A 402 -6.12 -19.36 -2.12
CA LEU A 402 -5.58 -19.68 -3.44
C LEU A 402 -4.67 -20.91 -3.45
N LEU A 403 -3.81 -21.07 -2.42
CA LEU A 403 -3.00 -22.28 -2.26
C LEU A 403 -3.89 -23.51 -2.09
N CYS A 404 -4.89 -23.43 -1.20
CA CYS A 404 -5.82 -24.53 -0.93
C CYS A 404 -6.59 -24.96 -2.18
N ASP A 405 -7.19 -24.00 -2.89
CA ASP A 405 -8.01 -24.26 -4.09
C ASP A 405 -7.21 -24.98 -5.18
N ARG A 406 -5.96 -24.56 -5.41
CA ARG A 406 -5.09 -25.16 -6.43
C ARG A 406 -4.52 -26.52 -6.04
N LEU A 407 -4.38 -26.78 -4.74
CA LEU A 407 -3.99 -28.09 -4.23
C LEU A 407 -5.12 -29.10 -4.43
N LEU A 408 -6.35 -28.72 -4.05
CA LEU A 408 -7.56 -29.54 -4.19
C LEU A 408 -7.91 -29.92 -5.65
N THR A 409 -7.27 -29.27 -6.64
CA THR A 409 -7.43 -29.65 -8.05
C THR A 409 -6.85 -31.05 -8.36
N HIS A 410 -5.81 -31.48 -7.63
CA HIS A 410 -5.13 -32.77 -7.90
C HIS A 410 -4.88 -33.62 -6.65
N VAL A 411 -4.88 -33.00 -5.46
CA VAL A 411 -4.74 -33.71 -4.19
C VAL A 411 -6.12 -34.04 -3.64
N ASP A 412 -6.27 -35.26 -3.12
CA ASP A 412 -7.48 -35.70 -2.43
C ASP A 412 -7.85 -34.74 -1.28
N ALA A 413 -9.11 -34.29 -1.26
CA ALA A 413 -9.64 -33.40 -0.24
C ALA A 413 -9.50 -33.95 1.19
N HIS A 414 -9.49 -35.27 1.38
CA HIS A 414 -9.29 -35.89 2.69
C HIS A 414 -7.87 -35.70 3.24
N LYS A 415 -6.89 -35.36 2.39
CA LYS A 415 -5.49 -35.14 2.77
C LYS A 415 -5.19 -33.67 3.11
N VAL A 416 -6.07 -32.74 2.73
CA VAL A 416 -5.84 -31.29 2.81
C VAL A 416 -6.80 -30.65 3.81
N TYR A 417 -6.30 -29.82 4.72
CA TYR A 417 -7.14 -29.07 5.65
C TYR A 417 -6.73 -27.60 5.75
N ARG A 418 -7.70 -26.69 5.55
CA ARG A 418 -7.50 -25.23 5.55
C ARG A 418 -7.94 -24.62 6.89
N LEU A 419 -7.02 -24.33 7.78
CA LEU A 419 -7.36 -23.76 9.10
C LEU A 419 -7.52 -22.24 9.04
N TYR A 420 -8.75 -21.73 9.09
CA TYR A 420 -9.03 -20.28 9.04
C TYR A 420 -8.81 -19.59 10.40
N ALA A 421 -8.40 -18.32 10.32
CA ALA A 421 -8.32 -17.44 11.49
C ALA A 421 -9.71 -16.96 11.92
N SER A 422 -9.89 -16.75 13.22
CA SER A 422 -11.16 -16.26 13.80
C SER A 422 -11.60 -14.87 13.33
N SER A 423 -10.65 -14.06 12.85
CA SER A 423 -10.93 -12.73 12.30
C SER A 423 -11.56 -12.76 10.90
N ARG A 424 -11.64 -13.92 10.24
CA ARG A 424 -12.26 -14.07 8.93
C ARG A 424 -13.79 -13.98 9.05
N ASN A 425 -14.44 -13.49 7.99
CA ASN A 425 -15.89 -13.48 7.92
C ASN A 425 -16.39 -14.92 7.67
N PRO A 426 -17.26 -15.49 8.52
CA PRO A 426 -17.79 -16.85 8.32
C PRO A 426 -18.60 -17.03 7.03
N ASP A 427 -19.18 -15.95 6.50
CA ASP A 427 -19.96 -15.98 5.24
C ASP A 427 -19.12 -16.43 4.03
N ASP A 428 -17.79 -16.43 4.14
CA ASP A 428 -16.86 -16.80 3.08
C ASP A 428 -16.63 -18.33 2.96
N GLY A 429 -17.36 -19.18 3.70
CA GLY A 429 -17.26 -20.64 3.60
C GLY A 429 -16.01 -21.23 4.28
N CYS A 430 -15.94 -21.10 5.61
CA CYS A 430 -14.79 -21.57 6.40
C CYS A 430 -14.99 -22.99 6.95
N CYS A 431 -14.07 -23.92 6.71
CA CYS A 431 -14.24 -25.33 7.12
C CYS A 431 -14.14 -25.57 8.64
N ASN A 432 -13.58 -24.63 9.39
CA ASN A 432 -13.51 -24.67 10.85
C ASN A 432 -14.51 -23.70 11.52
N TRP A 433 -15.54 -23.28 10.77
CA TRP A 433 -16.69 -22.57 11.32
C TRP A 433 -17.79 -23.56 11.72
N ASP A 434 -18.25 -23.49 12.96
CA ASP A 434 -19.40 -24.27 13.43
C ASP A 434 -20.67 -23.41 13.35
N GLN A 435 -21.60 -23.78 12.47
CA GLN A 435 -22.86 -23.07 12.29
C GLN A 435 -23.77 -23.15 13.53
N ASN A 436 -23.69 -24.23 14.29
CA ASN A 436 -24.52 -24.44 15.48
C ASN A 436 -24.01 -23.60 16.65
N GLN A 437 -22.69 -23.45 16.78
CA GLN A 437 -22.07 -22.66 17.84
C GLN A 437 -21.86 -21.18 17.45
N GLY A 438 -21.93 -20.85 16.16
CA GLY A 438 -21.70 -19.49 15.65
C GLY A 438 -20.28 -18.98 15.90
N CYS A 439 -19.28 -19.88 15.95
CA CYS A 439 -17.89 -19.55 16.23
C CYS A 439 -16.90 -20.42 15.46
N PHE A 440 -15.63 -20.02 15.45
CA PHE A 440 -14.58 -20.84 14.86
C PHE A 440 -14.13 -21.94 15.84
N VAL A 441 -14.35 -23.20 15.47
CA VAL A 441 -13.95 -24.38 16.24
C VAL A 441 -12.60 -24.87 15.74
N PHE A 442 -11.64 -25.00 16.64
CA PHE A 442 -10.30 -25.51 16.30
C PHE A 442 -10.26 -27.01 16.58
N PRO A 443 -9.97 -27.86 15.56
CA PRO A 443 -9.87 -29.30 15.78
C PRO A 443 -8.77 -29.63 16.79
N SER A 444 -8.88 -30.81 17.41
CA SER A 444 -7.83 -31.31 18.31
C SER A 444 -6.51 -31.51 17.56
N LYS A 445 -5.41 -31.50 18.32
CA LYS A 445 -4.07 -31.77 17.77
C LYS A 445 -4.05 -33.09 17.00
N GLU A 446 -4.66 -34.14 17.54
CA GLU A 446 -4.68 -35.48 16.96
C GLU A 446 -5.34 -35.44 15.59
N LYS A 447 -6.53 -34.81 15.50
CA LYS A 447 -7.24 -34.64 14.23
C LYS A 447 -6.48 -33.79 13.21
N LEU A 448 -5.76 -32.76 13.66
CA LEU A 448 -4.94 -31.95 12.75
C LEU A 448 -3.74 -32.74 12.20
N MET A 449 -3.16 -33.63 13.00
CA MET A 449 -2.00 -34.46 12.60
C MET A 449 -2.37 -35.60 11.64
N GLU A 450 -3.65 -35.93 11.50
CA GLU A 450 -4.14 -36.90 10.49
C GLU A 450 -3.99 -36.37 9.05
N TYR A 451 -4.07 -35.05 8.86
CA TYR A 451 -3.94 -34.45 7.54
C TYR A 451 -2.48 -34.42 7.06
N LYS A 452 -2.29 -34.69 5.76
CA LYS A 452 -0.99 -34.63 5.10
C LYS A 452 -0.57 -33.20 4.82
N ILE A 453 -1.52 -32.35 4.44
CA ILE A 453 -1.27 -30.96 4.06
C ILE A 453 -2.17 -30.06 4.90
N LEU A 454 -1.55 -29.20 5.70
CA LEU A 454 -2.24 -28.14 6.44
C LEU A 454 -1.99 -26.79 5.79
N VAL A 455 -3.06 -26.06 5.46
CA VAL A 455 -3.00 -24.74 4.84
C VAL A 455 -3.45 -23.68 5.85
N THR A 456 -2.55 -22.78 6.24
CA THR A 456 -2.81 -21.83 7.34
C THR A 456 -2.15 -20.47 7.08
N THR A 457 -2.68 -19.37 7.63
CA THR A 457 -1.89 -18.12 7.64
C THR A 457 -0.66 -18.26 8.54
N VAL A 458 0.38 -17.46 8.34
CA VAL A 458 1.59 -17.47 9.21
C VAL A 458 1.24 -17.25 10.69
N PHE A 459 0.23 -16.41 10.99
CA PHE A 459 -0.27 -16.22 12.36
C PHE A 459 -1.11 -17.40 12.85
N THR A 460 -1.94 -18.00 12.00
CA THR A 460 -2.72 -19.19 12.37
C THR A 460 -1.81 -20.38 12.67
N ALA A 461 -0.67 -20.52 11.98
CA ALA A 461 0.35 -21.51 12.32
C ALA A 461 0.85 -21.38 13.77
N GLY A 462 0.80 -20.18 14.36
CA GLY A 462 1.06 -19.95 15.77
C GLY A 462 0.14 -20.72 16.71
N ARG A 463 -1.10 -21.03 16.30
CA ARG A 463 -2.02 -21.89 17.06
C ARG A 463 -1.57 -23.34 17.05
N LEU A 464 -1.01 -23.83 15.95
CA LEU A 464 -0.45 -25.18 15.88
C LEU A 464 0.71 -25.34 16.87
N VAL A 465 1.57 -24.31 16.96
CA VAL A 465 2.65 -24.24 17.95
C VAL A 465 2.09 -24.20 19.38
N SER A 466 1.10 -23.35 19.66
CA SER A 466 0.46 -23.27 20.99
C SER A 466 -0.25 -24.57 21.37
N GLY A 467 -0.87 -25.24 20.41
CA GLY A 467 -1.58 -26.51 20.57
C GLY A 467 -0.64 -27.70 20.79
N GLY A 468 0.68 -27.48 20.83
CA GLY A 468 1.65 -28.50 21.18
C GLY A 468 1.87 -29.55 20.09
N LEU A 469 1.67 -29.20 18.81
CA LEU A 469 2.13 -30.06 17.71
C LEU A 469 3.65 -30.24 17.84
N PRO A 470 4.16 -31.48 17.71
CA PRO A 470 5.58 -31.74 17.99
C PRO A 470 6.48 -31.11 16.93
N PRO A 471 7.61 -30.50 17.32
CA PRO A 471 8.62 -30.05 16.36
C PRO A 471 9.05 -31.19 15.44
N GLY A 472 9.18 -30.91 14.15
CA GLY A 472 9.53 -31.90 13.15
C GLY A 472 8.37 -32.76 12.63
N HIS A 473 7.14 -32.59 13.14
CA HIS A 473 5.96 -33.18 12.50
C HIS A 473 5.88 -32.77 11.04
N PHE A 474 6.02 -31.47 10.76
CA PHE A 474 6.09 -30.97 9.38
C PHE A 474 7.51 -31.07 8.86
N THR A 475 7.72 -32.06 8.00
CA THR A 475 8.97 -32.26 7.25
C THR A 475 9.23 -31.15 6.22
N TYR A 476 8.16 -30.52 5.72
CA TYR A 476 8.22 -29.40 4.79
C TYR A 476 7.34 -28.25 5.30
N ILE A 477 7.87 -27.03 5.26
CA ILE A 477 7.10 -25.81 5.46
C ILE A 477 7.29 -24.92 4.23
N PHE A 478 6.19 -24.54 3.60
CA PHE A 478 6.12 -23.64 2.47
C PHE A 478 5.54 -22.31 2.93
N VAL A 479 6.17 -21.20 2.58
CA VAL A 479 5.64 -19.86 2.81
C VAL A 479 5.57 -19.10 1.49
N ASP A 480 4.35 -18.91 0.97
CA ASP A 480 4.09 -18.05 -0.19
C ASP A 480 3.98 -16.58 0.24
N GLU A 481 4.27 -15.65 -0.67
CA GLU A 481 4.34 -14.20 -0.40
C GLU A 481 5.20 -13.84 0.83
N ALA A 482 6.27 -14.62 1.08
CA ALA A 482 7.17 -14.45 2.22
C ALA A 482 7.86 -13.09 2.26
N GLY A 483 7.99 -12.40 1.11
CA GLY A 483 8.49 -11.03 1.01
C GLY A 483 7.62 -10.00 1.75
N HIS A 484 6.34 -10.30 1.97
CA HIS A 484 5.38 -9.40 2.62
C HIS A 484 5.34 -9.54 4.14
N ALA A 485 5.80 -10.66 4.71
CA ALA A 485 5.83 -10.89 6.15
C ALA A 485 7.11 -10.35 6.78
N ALA A 486 7.00 -9.74 7.96
CA ALA A 486 8.19 -9.40 8.75
C ALA A 486 8.91 -10.69 9.14
N GLU A 487 10.22 -10.65 9.33
CA GLU A 487 10.95 -11.88 9.67
C GLU A 487 10.41 -12.59 10.93
N PRO A 488 10.16 -11.89 12.07
CA PRO A 488 9.56 -12.51 13.25
C PRO A 488 8.15 -13.08 13.03
N GLU A 489 7.40 -12.51 12.08
CA GLU A 489 6.08 -12.98 11.65
C GLU A 489 6.21 -14.26 10.81
N CYS A 490 7.12 -14.28 9.84
CA CYS A 490 7.37 -15.42 8.96
C CYS A 490 7.77 -16.67 9.76
N ILE A 491 8.54 -16.50 10.84
CA ILE A 491 9.04 -17.62 11.64
C ILE A 491 8.08 -18.16 12.70
N ILE A 492 6.85 -17.62 12.82
CA ILE A 492 5.89 -18.06 13.85
C ILE A 492 5.66 -19.57 13.82
N GLY A 493 5.33 -20.12 12.64
CA GLY A 493 5.18 -21.56 12.46
C GLY A 493 6.53 -22.28 12.42
N ILE A 494 7.49 -21.72 11.69
CA ILE A 494 8.82 -22.32 11.45
C ILE A 494 9.53 -22.63 12.77
N ALA A 495 9.56 -21.66 13.68
CA ALA A 495 10.27 -21.75 14.95
C ALA A 495 9.77 -22.86 15.87
N GLY A 496 8.48 -23.20 15.82
CA GLY A 496 7.89 -24.22 16.68
C GLY A 496 7.67 -25.57 16.02
N LEU A 497 7.64 -25.64 14.69
CA LEU A 497 7.16 -26.81 13.94
C LEU A 497 8.21 -27.46 13.05
N LEU A 498 9.22 -26.72 12.57
CA LEU A 498 10.25 -27.26 11.69
C LEU A 498 11.33 -27.99 12.50
N HIS A 499 11.81 -29.14 12.02
CA HIS A 499 13.01 -29.74 12.57
C HIS A 499 14.27 -29.01 12.06
N PRO A 500 15.19 -28.56 12.93
CA PRO A 500 16.30 -27.66 12.56
C PRO A 500 17.32 -28.25 11.58
N LYS A 501 17.40 -29.58 11.46
CA LYS A 501 18.41 -30.25 10.62
C LYS A 501 17.83 -30.97 9.41
N THR A 502 16.61 -31.49 9.53
CA THR A 502 16.00 -32.39 8.52
C THR A 502 14.79 -31.77 7.85
N GLY A 503 14.24 -30.69 8.41
CA GLY A 503 13.10 -29.99 7.83
C GLY A 503 13.53 -29.18 6.60
N GLN A 504 12.68 -29.17 5.58
CA GLN A 504 12.81 -28.29 4.43
C GLN A 504 11.96 -27.04 4.61
N LEU A 505 12.58 -25.86 4.59
CA LEU A 505 11.86 -24.59 4.43
C LEU A 505 11.89 -24.17 2.96
N VAL A 506 10.75 -23.76 2.42
CA VAL A 506 10.63 -23.18 1.08
C VAL A 506 9.95 -21.82 1.20
N LEU A 507 10.60 -20.76 0.73
CA LEU A 507 10.06 -19.40 0.75
C LEU A 507 9.86 -18.92 -0.69
N ALA A 508 8.64 -18.50 -1.02
CA ALA A 508 8.38 -17.82 -2.28
C ALA A 508 7.99 -16.35 -2.07
N GLY A 509 8.45 -15.48 -2.95
CA GLY A 509 8.13 -14.06 -2.86
C GLY A 509 8.93 -13.22 -3.86
N ASP A 510 8.88 -11.91 -3.67
CA ASP A 510 9.62 -10.97 -4.52
C ASP A 510 10.21 -9.85 -3.66
N PRO A 511 11.55 -9.76 -3.51
CA PRO A 511 12.17 -8.71 -2.70
C PRO A 511 12.02 -7.32 -3.32
N LYS A 512 11.63 -7.20 -4.61
CA LYS A 512 11.38 -5.93 -5.31
C LYS A 512 9.93 -5.46 -5.18
N GLN A 513 9.04 -6.21 -4.53
CA GLN A 513 7.68 -5.81 -4.21
C GLN A 513 7.55 -5.31 -2.76
N LEU A 514 6.34 -4.91 -2.38
CA LEU A 514 6.00 -4.42 -1.05
C LEU A 514 6.41 -5.40 0.05
N GLY A 515 7.13 -4.86 1.03
CA GLY A 515 7.52 -5.56 2.26
C GLY A 515 6.49 -5.42 3.38
N PRO A 516 6.88 -5.76 4.62
CA PRO A 516 6.01 -5.72 5.78
C PRO A 516 5.47 -4.32 6.08
N ILE A 517 4.21 -4.25 6.48
CA ILE A 517 3.55 -2.99 6.81
C ILE A 517 3.77 -2.68 8.30
N LEU A 518 4.76 -1.83 8.57
CA LEU A 518 5.16 -1.41 9.90
C LEU A 518 4.82 0.06 10.18
N ARG A 519 4.75 0.42 11.45
CA ARG A 519 4.37 1.74 11.95
C ARG A 519 5.57 2.52 12.45
N SER A 520 6.45 1.86 13.21
CA SER A 520 7.57 2.49 13.90
C SER A 520 8.69 2.83 12.92
N PRO A 521 9.01 4.13 12.72
CA PRO A 521 10.13 4.52 11.88
C PRO A 521 11.46 3.97 12.39
N PHE A 522 11.61 3.87 13.73
CA PHE A 522 12.79 3.26 14.34
C PHE A 522 12.89 1.77 14.02
N ALA A 523 11.80 1.01 14.17
CA ALA A 523 11.83 -0.42 13.88
C ALA A 523 12.16 -0.68 12.40
N ILE A 524 11.60 0.13 11.49
CA ILE A 524 11.91 0.07 10.05
C ILE A 524 13.39 0.37 9.80
N ASN A 525 13.92 1.47 10.36
CA ASN A 525 15.30 1.91 10.14
C ASN A 525 16.34 0.88 10.62
N TYR A 526 16.05 0.14 11.68
CA TYR A 526 16.95 -0.87 12.24
C TYR A 526 16.70 -2.30 11.74
N GLY A 527 15.87 -2.46 10.70
CA GLY A 527 15.79 -3.69 9.90
C GLY A 527 14.55 -4.56 10.11
N LEU A 528 13.55 -4.15 10.92
CA LEU A 528 12.30 -4.92 11.04
C LEU A 528 11.50 -4.96 9.72
N GLY A 529 11.69 -3.95 8.86
CA GLY A 529 11.05 -3.85 7.55
C GLY A 529 11.65 -4.75 6.47
N LEU A 530 12.69 -5.54 6.79
CA LEU A 530 13.23 -6.55 5.89
C LEU A 530 12.56 -7.90 6.20
N SER A 531 12.00 -8.54 5.18
CA SER A 531 11.51 -9.90 5.30
C SER A 531 12.67 -10.90 5.40
N LEU A 532 12.38 -12.11 5.91
CA LEU A 532 13.37 -13.19 5.94
C LEU A 532 13.93 -13.49 4.53
N LEU A 533 13.04 -13.54 3.53
CA LEU A 533 13.42 -13.77 2.13
C LEU A 533 14.36 -12.67 1.62
N GLU A 534 13.99 -11.40 1.82
CA GLU A 534 14.81 -10.27 1.37
C GLU A 534 16.15 -10.22 2.09
N ARG A 535 16.19 -10.49 3.41
CA ARG A 535 17.45 -10.54 4.17
C ARG A 535 18.38 -11.62 3.64
N LEU A 536 17.87 -12.83 3.39
CA LEU A 536 18.69 -13.94 2.87
C LEU A 536 19.29 -13.58 1.50
N MET A 537 18.48 -13.04 0.58
CA MET A 537 18.94 -12.63 -0.75
C MET A 537 19.94 -11.48 -0.73
N THR A 538 19.84 -10.57 0.25
CA THR A 538 20.67 -9.35 0.30
C THR A 538 21.93 -9.51 1.15
N THR A 539 21.92 -10.37 2.16
CA THR A 539 23.04 -10.47 3.12
C THR A 539 23.79 -11.79 3.04
N ASN A 540 23.14 -12.89 2.66
CA ASN A 540 23.77 -14.21 2.69
C ASN A 540 24.37 -14.60 1.32
N PRO A 541 25.65 -15.00 1.24
CA PRO A 541 26.32 -15.37 -0.01
C PRO A 541 25.64 -16.49 -0.82
N LEU A 542 24.96 -17.44 -0.16
CA LEU A 542 24.31 -18.58 -0.82
C LEU A 542 23.19 -18.18 -1.80
N TYR A 543 22.61 -16.99 -1.60
CA TYR A 543 21.46 -16.51 -2.37
C TYR A 543 21.83 -15.35 -3.31
N LYS A 544 23.13 -15.05 -3.44
CA LYS A 544 23.64 -14.01 -4.34
C LYS A 544 24.15 -14.62 -5.63
N LYS A 545 24.18 -13.82 -6.69
CA LYS A 545 24.88 -14.16 -7.93
C LYS A 545 26.36 -14.37 -7.58
N ASP A 546 26.92 -15.50 -7.98
CA ASP A 546 28.33 -15.79 -7.78
C ASP A 546 29.17 -14.76 -8.56
N ALA A 547 30.26 -14.28 -7.96
CA ALA A 547 31.05 -13.18 -8.51
C ALA A 547 31.80 -13.56 -9.80
N ASN A 548 32.09 -14.84 -10.00
CA ASN A 548 32.85 -15.34 -11.15
C ASN A 548 31.94 -15.72 -12.32
N THR A 549 30.82 -16.36 -12.02
CA THR A 549 29.88 -16.89 -13.01
C THR A 549 28.70 -15.95 -13.30
N GLY A 550 28.39 -15.02 -12.40
CA GLY A 550 27.22 -14.14 -12.50
C GLY A 550 25.88 -14.86 -12.32
N HIS A 551 25.90 -16.16 -12.03
CA HIS A 551 24.72 -17.01 -11.92
C HIS A 551 24.34 -17.28 -10.46
N LEU A 552 23.07 -17.60 -10.24
CA LEU A 552 22.55 -18.02 -8.95
C LEU A 552 22.77 -19.53 -8.76
N ASP A 553 23.04 -19.95 -7.53
CA ASP A 553 23.09 -21.37 -7.19
C ASP A 553 21.67 -21.93 -7.07
N ASN A 554 21.23 -22.63 -8.12
CA ASN A 554 19.89 -23.22 -8.22
C ASN A 554 19.61 -24.28 -7.13
N ARG A 555 20.63 -24.76 -6.40
CA ARG A 555 20.44 -25.63 -5.23
C ARG A 555 19.77 -24.91 -4.06
N PHE A 556 19.88 -23.58 -3.99
CA PHE A 556 19.32 -22.76 -2.92
C PHE A 556 18.25 -21.79 -3.40
N VAL A 557 18.37 -21.29 -4.64
CA VAL A 557 17.49 -20.24 -5.13
C VAL A 557 17.23 -20.34 -6.62
N THR A 558 15.96 -20.20 -7.02
CA THR A 558 15.58 -20.07 -8.42
C THR A 558 14.88 -18.74 -8.67
N LYS A 559 15.34 -18.01 -9.70
CA LYS A 559 14.64 -16.84 -10.28
C LYS A 559 13.69 -17.31 -11.37
N LEU A 560 12.40 -16.99 -11.28
CA LEU A 560 11.42 -17.25 -12.34
C LEU A 560 11.42 -16.08 -13.35
N LEU A 561 11.63 -16.38 -14.63
CA LEU A 561 11.83 -15.37 -15.69
C LEU A 561 10.59 -15.14 -16.57
N ARG A 562 9.86 -16.21 -16.91
CA ARG A 562 8.71 -16.15 -17.83
C ARG A 562 7.49 -15.51 -17.17
N ASN A 563 7.00 -14.40 -17.74
CA ASN A 563 5.84 -13.67 -17.28
C ASN A 563 4.57 -14.07 -18.06
N TYR A 564 3.56 -14.57 -17.35
CA TYR A 564 2.30 -15.05 -17.92
C TYR A 564 1.13 -14.06 -17.76
N ARG A 565 1.40 -12.83 -17.32
CA ARG A 565 0.35 -11.87 -16.93
C ARG A 565 0.17 -10.72 -17.92
N SER A 566 1.25 -10.02 -18.23
CA SER A 566 1.18 -8.65 -18.73
C SER A 566 1.60 -8.54 -20.20
N HIS A 567 0.97 -7.61 -20.91
CA HIS A 567 1.37 -7.21 -22.25
C HIS A 567 2.85 -6.75 -22.29
N PRO A 568 3.62 -7.02 -23.36
CA PRO A 568 5.04 -6.65 -23.47
C PRO A 568 5.34 -5.18 -23.13
N ALA A 569 4.51 -4.25 -23.60
CA ALA A 569 4.67 -2.82 -23.32
C ALA A 569 4.55 -2.46 -21.83
N ILE A 570 3.72 -3.19 -21.07
CA ILE A 570 3.57 -3.01 -19.62
C ILE A 570 4.77 -3.65 -18.92
N LEU A 571 5.15 -4.88 -19.30
CA LEU A 571 6.25 -5.62 -18.69
C LEU A 571 7.61 -4.94 -18.88
N LYS A 572 7.82 -4.26 -20.01
CA LYS A 572 9.07 -3.56 -20.32
C LYS A 572 9.52 -2.60 -19.21
N ILE A 573 8.58 -1.86 -18.62
CA ILE A 573 8.89 -0.84 -17.60
C ILE A 573 9.50 -1.45 -16.33
N PRO A 574 8.84 -2.40 -15.63
CA PRO A 574 9.43 -3.04 -14.46
C PRO A 574 10.62 -3.94 -14.81
N ASN A 575 10.65 -4.57 -16.00
CA ASN A 575 11.76 -5.43 -16.42
C ASN A 575 13.09 -4.66 -16.44
N GLU A 576 13.07 -3.50 -17.08
CA GLU A 576 14.24 -2.61 -17.21
C GLU A 576 14.64 -1.99 -15.86
N LEU A 577 13.66 -1.62 -15.02
CA LEU A 577 13.92 -0.92 -13.76
C LEU A 577 14.35 -1.81 -12.61
N PHE A 578 13.86 -3.05 -12.53
CA PHE A 578 13.96 -3.87 -11.33
C PHE A 578 14.53 -5.27 -11.54
N TYR A 579 14.57 -5.77 -12.78
CA TYR A 579 14.80 -7.19 -13.06
C TYR A 579 15.87 -7.46 -14.14
N ASP A 580 16.74 -6.48 -14.41
CA ASP A 580 17.93 -6.59 -15.28
C ASP A 580 17.61 -6.98 -16.73
N ASP A 581 16.41 -6.62 -17.23
CA ASP A 581 15.90 -7.02 -18.55
C ASP A 581 15.81 -8.54 -18.80
N GLU A 582 15.88 -9.36 -17.74
CA GLU A 582 15.88 -10.83 -17.84
C GLU A 582 14.48 -11.44 -18.05
N LEU A 583 13.38 -10.67 -17.95
CA LEU A 583 12.02 -11.22 -18.03
C LEU A 583 11.51 -11.42 -19.46
N GLU A 584 10.84 -12.54 -19.66
CA GLU A 584 10.30 -12.97 -20.96
C GLU A 584 8.77 -12.94 -20.97
N VAL A 585 8.15 -12.61 -22.10
CA VAL A 585 6.68 -12.55 -22.21
C VAL A 585 6.14 -13.90 -22.68
N PHE A 586 5.30 -14.53 -21.84
CA PHE A 586 4.54 -15.75 -22.13
C PHE A 586 3.04 -15.58 -21.82
N ALA A 587 2.60 -14.34 -21.67
CA ALA A 587 1.21 -14.03 -21.35
C ALA A 587 0.28 -14.35 -22.52
N ASN A 588 -0.98 -14.70 -22.21
CA ASN A 588 -1.96 -15.00 -23.24
C ASN A 588 -2.20 -13.80 -24.16
N GLU A 589 -1.89 -13.96 -25.45
CA GLU A 589 -1.95 -12.88 -26.44
C GLU A 589 -3.36 -12.30 -26.62
N VAL A 590 -4.40 -13.12 -26.53
CA VAL A 590 -5.80 -12.67 -26.69
C VAL A 590 -6.17 -11.70 -25.58
N ILE A 591 -5.80 -12.02 -24.34
CA ILE A 591 -6.07 -11.17 -23.18
C ILE A 591 -5.21 -9.91 -23.24
N CYS A 592 -3.90 -10.06 -23.44
CA CYS A 592 -2.96 -8.94 -23.36
C CYS A 592 -3.12 -7.94 -24.51
N ASN A 593 -3.45 -8.42 -25.72
CA ASN A 593 -3.63 -7.57 -26.89
C ASN A 593 -5.03 -6.95 -26.98
N SER A 594 -5.93 -7.26 -26.03
CA SER A 594 -7.34 -6.85 -26.11
C SER A 594 -7.53 -5.34 -26.25
N TYR A 595 -6.61 -4.51 -25.74
CA TYR A 595 -6.68 -3.06 -25.81
C TYR A 595 -5.74 -2.42 -26.83
N CYS A 596 -4.94 -3.18 -27.59
CA CYS A 596 -3.96 -2.64 -28.53
C CYS A 596 -4.56 -1.75 -29.64
N ARG A 597 -5.84 -1.97 -29.97
CA ARG A 597 -6.58 -1.20 -31.00
C ARG A 597 -7.50 -0.13 -30.42
N TRP A 598 -7.56 0.02 -29.10
CA TRP A 598 -8.46 0.96 -28.42
C TRP A 598 -8.26 2.39 -28.94
N GLU A 599 -9.37 3.10 -29.20
CA GLU A 599 -9.34 4.38 -29.94
C GLU A 599 -8.65 5.52 -29.21
N TYR A 600 -8.66 5.47 -27.88
CA TYR A 600 -8.06 6.48 -27.01
C TYR A 600 -6.57 6.23 -26.67
N LEU A 601 -5.93 5.24 -27.29
CA LEU A 601 -4.49 5.03 -27.12
C LEU A 601 -3.68 6.13 -27.85
N PRO A 602 -2.71 6.77 -27.18
CA PRO A 602 -1.78 7.71 -27.83
C PRO A 602 -0.97 7.07 -28.95
N LYS A 603 -0.61 5.79 -28.78
CA LYS A 603 0.11 4.99 -29.75
C LYS A 603 -0.57 3.63 -29.90
N LYS A 604 -1.05 3.31 -31.10
CA LYS A 604 -1.62 1.98 -31.41
C LYS A 604 -0.60 0.88 -31.15
N GLY A 605 -1.06 -0.25 -30.60
CA GLY A 605 -0.20 -1.36 -30.20
C GLY A 605 0.61 -1.14 -28.92
N PHE A 606 0.45 0.00 -28.24
CA PHE A 606 1.13 0.30 -26.97
C PHE A 606 0.11 0.62 -25.88
N PRO A 607 -0.42 -0.39 -25.16
CA PRO A 607 -1.50 -0.21 -24.20
C PRO A 607 -1.01 0.29 -22.84
N VAL A 608 -0.25 1.38 -22.85
CA VAL A 608 0.16 2.13 -21.66
C VAL A 608 -0.07 3.61 -21.94
N ILE A 609 -0.76 4.27 -21.02
CA ILE A 609 -1.08 5.68 -21.09
C ILE A 609 -0.50 6.36 -19.86
N PHE A 610 0.28 7.42 -20.08
CA PHE A 610 0.51 8.42 -19.05
C PHE A 610 -0.27 9.69 -19.40
N HIS A 611 -1.13 10.15 -18.49
CA HIS A 611 -1.90 11.38 -18.60
C HIS A 611 -1.36 12.39 -17.59
N GLY A 612 -0.64 13.40 -18.09
CA GLY A 612 -0.09 14.46 -17.26
C GLY A 612 -1.17 15.43 -16.78
N VAL A 613 -1.28 15.65 -15.47
CA VAL A 613 -2.27 16.55 -14.85
C VAL A 613 -1.58 17.49 -13.85
N THR A 614 -1.82 18.79 -13.98
CA THR A 614 -1.44 19.80 -12.98
C THR A 614 -2.63 20.06 -12.05
N GLY A 615 -2.77 19.23 -11.02
CA GLY A 615 -3.84 19.37 -10.02
C GLY A 615 -3.40 20.16 -8.78
N LYS A 616 -4.19 20.04 -7.71
CA LYS A 616 -3.91 20.65 -6.40
C LYS A 616 -3.95 19.59 -5.31
N ASP A 617 -2.98 19.65 -4.40
CA ASP A 617 -2.96 18.82 -3.19
C ASP A 617 -3.96 19.39 -2.17
N GLU A 618 -5.04 18.65 -1.90
CA GLU A 618 -6.09 19.05 -0.96
C GLU A 618 -6.21 18.09 0.23
N ARG A 619 -6.74 18.59 1.35
CA ARG A 619 -7.03 17.86 2.59
C ARG A 619 -8.34 18.38 3.18
N GLU A 620 -9.05 17.55 3.94
CA GLU A 620 -10.32 17.95 4.56
C GLU A 620 -10.45 17.48 6.02
N GLY A 621 -11.09 18.32 6.82
CA GLY A 621 -11.38 18.07 8.24
C GLY A 621 -10.13 17.69 9.03
N ASN A 622 -10.21 16.62 9.82
CA ASN A 622 -9.10 16.15 10.65
C ASN A 622 -8.18 15.13 9.93
N SER A 623 -8.44 14.84 8.64
CA SER A 623 -7.71 13.81 7.91
C SER A 623 -6.35 14.33 7.43
N PRO A 624 -5.23 13.70 7.81
CA PRO A 624 -3.91 14.07 7.28
C PRO A 624 -3.69 13.56 5.85
N SER A 625 -4.61 12.78 5.29
CA SER A 625 -4.49 12.16 3.96
C SER A 625 -4.91 13.11 2.85
N PHE A 626 -4.21 13.02 1.71
CA PHE A 626 -4.36 13.95 0.60
C PHE A 626 -5.25 13.40 -0.50
N PHE A 627 -5.86 14.30 -1.26
CA PHE A 627 -6.58 14.00 -2.49
C PHE A 627 -6.36 15.08 -3.54
N ASN A 628 -6.67 14.75 -4.79
CA ASN A 628 -6.54 15.62 -5.95
C ASN A 628 -7.73 15.38 -6.87
N THR A 629 -8.65 16.34 -6.88
CA THR A 629 -9.92 16.27 -7.63
C THR A 629 -9.71 16.22 -9.14
N THR A 630 -8.72 16.94 -9.67
CA THR A 630 -8.40 16.96 -11.11
C THR A 630 -7.96 15.58 -11.62
N GLU A 631 -7.16 14.84 -10.84
CA GLU A 631 -6.81 13.47 -11.21
C GLU A 631 -8.04 12.54 -11.21
N ILE A 632 -8.98 12.74 -10.29
CA ILE A 632 -10.22 11.94 -10.21
C ILE A 632 -11.08 12.16 -11.45
N GLU A 633 -11.21 13.39 -11.94
CA GLU A 633 -11.96 13.69 -13.15
C GLU A 633 -11.42 12.92 -14.36
N VAL A 634 -10.10 12.92 -14.55
CA VAL A 634 -9.44 12.18 -15.63
C VAL A 634 -9.64 10.67 -15.49
N LEU A 635 -9.55 10.15 -14.26
CA LEU A 635 -9.84 8.73 -14.00
C LEU A 635 -11.29 8.37 -14.34
N VAL A 636 -12.26 9.20 -13.94
CA VAL A 636 -13.68 8.96 -14.23
C VAL A 636 -13.96 9.03 -15.74
N ASP A 637 -13.34 9.96 -16.46
CA ASP A 637 -13.46 10.04 -17.92
C ASP A 637 -12.93 8.78 -18.63
N TYR A 638 -11.74 8.30 -18.26
CA TYR A 638 -11.23 7.04 -18.82
C TYR A 638 -12.08 5.83 -18.43
N LEU A 639 -12.59 5.78 -17.19
CA LEU A 639 -13.49 4.72 -16.75
C LEU A 639 -14.76 4.70 -17.59
N LYS A 640 -15.35 5.86 -17.87
CA LYS A 640 -16.49 5.99 -18.80
C LYS A 640 -16.12 5.51 -20.19
N LYS A 641 -14.99 5.93 -20.75
CA LYS A 641 -14.54 5.47 -22.09
C LYS A 641 -14.39 3.96 -22.16
N LEU A 642 -13.84 3.32 -21.11
CA LEU A 642 -13.70 1.87 -21.03
C LEU A 642 -15.06 1.16 -20.94
N LEU A 643 -15.98 1.70 -20.14
CA LEU A 643 -17.31 1.13 -19.93
C LEU A 643 -18.31 1.52 -21.02
N GLN A 644 -18.08 2.54 -21.84
CA GLN A 644 -18.96 2.94 -22.95
C GLN A 644 -18.54 2.35 -24.29
N THR A 645 -17.31 1.85 -24.41
CA THR A 645 -16.83 1.11 -25.59
C THR A 645 -17.36 -0.33 -25.66
N GLN A 646 -18.33 -0.71 -24.82
CA GLN A 646 -19.01 -2.02 -24.88
C GLN A 646 -19.59 -2.28 -26.27
N GLY A 647 -19.25 -3.44 -26.85
CA GLY A 647 -19.92 -3.97 -28.05
C GLY A 647 -19.66 -3.21 -29.36
N LYS A 648 -18.87 -2.14 -29.37
CA LYS A 648 -18.50 -1.42 -30.61
C LYS A 648 -17.18 -1.94 -31.17
N LYS A 649 -17.15 -2.26 -32.47
CA LYS A 649 -15.94 -2.58 -33.27
C LYS A 649 -15.12 -3.82 -32.84
N GLY A 650 -15.75 -4.83 -32.23
CA GLY A 650 -15.10 -6.12 -31.93
C GLY A 650 -14.23 -6.18 -30.67
N LEU A 651 -14.32 -5.17 -29.78
CA LEU A 651 -13.74 -5.22 -28.44
C LEU A 651 -14.65 -6.03 -27.50
N ALA A 652 -14.07 -6.98 -26.76
CA ALA A 652 -14.81 -7.75 -25.75
C ALA A 652 -15.33 -6.83 -24.65
N THR A 653 -16.60 -7.00 -24.27
CA THR A 653 -17.27 -6.28 -23.20
C THR A 653 -16.47 -6.43 -21.89
N ILE A 654 -16.01 -5.32 -21.31
CA ILE A 654 -15.30 -5.32 -20.03
C ILE A 654 -16.28 -5.09 -18.87
N SER A 655 -16.18 -5.90 -17.83
CA SER A 655 -16.94 -5.73 -16.59
C SER A 655 -16.16 -4.85 -15.60
N PRO A 656 -16.82 -4.03 -14.75
CA PRO A 656 -16.16 -3.24 -13.70
C PRO A 656 -15.24 -4.06 -12.78
N ARG A 657 -15.54 -5.34 -12.53
CA ARG A 657 -14.69 -6.24 -11.74
C ARG A 657 -13.31 -6.49 -12.35
N GLU A 658 -13.18 -6.34 -13.67
CA GLU A 658 -11.92 -6.51 -14.41
C GLU A 658 -11.06 -5.23 -14.42
N ILE A 659 -11.55 -4.15 -13.82
CA ILE A 659 -10.88 -2.85 -13.69
C ILE A 659 -10.45 -2.67 -12.23
N GLY A 660 -9.26 -2.13 -12.02
CA GLY A 660 -8.78 -1.70 -10.71
C GLY A 660 -8.27 -0.27 -10.73
N ILE A 661 -8.62 0.53 -9.72
CA ILE A 661 -8.08 1.88 -9.53
C ILE A 661 -7.23 1.92 -8.26
N ILE A 662 -5.97 2.32 -8.42
CA ILE A 662 -4.96 2.35 -7.36
C ILE A 662 -4.59 3.81 -7.07
N ALA A 663 -4.61 4.18 -5.79
CA ALA A 663 -4.09 5.47 -5.34
C ALA A 663 -3.32 5.30 -4.01
N PRO A 664 -2.26 6.09 -3.75
CA PRO A 664 -1.41 5.86 -2.59
C PRO A 664 -1.97 6.51 -1.31
N TYR A 665 -2.99 7.36 -1.43
CA TYR A 665 -3.64 8.05 -0.31
C TYR A 665 -5.08 7.56 -0.15
N ARG A 666 -5.46 7.24 1.08
CA ARG A 666 -6.81 6.76 1.43
C ARG A 666 -7.89 7.78 1.07
N LYS A 667 -7.64 9.08 1.34
CA LYS A 667 -8.61 10.12 1.00
C LYS A 667 -8.88 10.21 -0.49
N GLN A 668 -7.87 9.97 -1.33
CA GLN A 668 -8.06 9.84 -2.77
C GLN A 668 -8.94 8.64 -3.12
N VAL A 669 -8.72 7.47 -2.49
CA VAL A 669 -9.55 6.28 -2.67
C VAL A 669 -11.01 6.56 -2.32
N GLU A 670 -11.27 7.16 -1.16
CA GLU A 670 -12.63 7.55 -0.72
C GLU A 670 -13.29 8.48 -1.74
N LYS A 671 -12.60 9.54 -2.17
CA LYS A 671 -13.13 10.53 -3.13
C LYS A 671 -13.37 9.90 -4.51
N ILE A 672 -12.53 8.98 -4.97
CA ILE A 672 -12.78 8.21 -6.21
C ILE A 672 -14.03 7.35 -6.06
N GLN A 673 -14.19 6.65 -4.93
CA GLN A 673 -15.38 5.83 -4.69
C GLN A 673 -16.65 6.69 -4.65
N GLN A 674 -16.61 7.87 -4.01
CA GLN A 674 -17.71 8.84 -4.00
C GLN A 674 -18.02 9.33 -5.42
N ALA A 675 -17.00 9.69 -6.20
CA ALA A 675 -17.16 10.14 -7.58
C ALA A 675 -17.91 9.11 -8.43
N VAL A 676 -17.49 7.84 -8.35
CA VAL A 676 -18.05 6.75 -9.16
C VAL A 676 -19.43 6.30 -8.67
N ARG A 677 -19.64 6.22 -7.35
CA ARG A 677 -20.86 5.61 -6.77
C ARG A 677 -21.98 6.61 -6.48
N THR A 678 -21.64 7.88 -6.26
CA THR A 678 -22.59 8.89 -5.77
C THR A 678 -22.82 10.00 -6.79
N HIS A 679 -21.73 10.63 -7.27
CA HIS A 679 -21.82 11.87 -8.06
C HIS A 679 -22.03 11.63 -9.55
N ASP A 680 -21.48 10.55 -10.11
CA ASP A 680 -21.62 10.27 -11.53
C ASP A 680 -22.94 9.55 -11.87
N LYS A 681 -23.82 10.24 -12.60
CA LYS A 681 -25.16 9.72 -12.96
C LYS A 681 -25.13 8.52 -13.90
N ASP A 682 -24.10 8.39 -14.74
CA ASP A 682 -24.01 7.30 -15.73
C ASP A 682 -23.47 6.05 -15.06
N LEU A 683 -22.39 6.20 -14.28
CA LEU A 683 -21.73 5.09 -13.61
C LEU A 683 -22.57 4.52 -12.46
N ARG A 684 -23.30 5.36 -11.72
CA ARG A 684 -24.18 4.91 -10.63
C ARG A 684 -25.33 4.00 -11.10
N LYS A 685 -25.77 4.15 -12.35
CA LYS A 685 -26.84 3.32 -12.94
C LYS A 685 -26.38 1.91 -13.30
N LEU A 686 -25.07 1.66 -13.34
CA LEU A 686 -24.53 0.33 -13.63
C LEU A 686 -24.64 -0.56 -12.40
N ASN A 687 -25.40 -1.65 -12.50
CA ASN A 687 -25.67 -2.55 -11.38
C ASN A 687 -24.40 -3.21 -10.84
N ASP A 688 -23.40 -3.45 -11.70
CA ASP A 688 -22.13 -4.10 -11.40
C ASP A 688 -21.01 -3.13 -10.99
N ILE A 689 -21.26 -1.82 -10.90
CA ILE A 689 -20.24 -0.82 -10.52
C ILE A 689 -19.68 -1.05 -9.11
N LYS A 690 -20.47 -1.71 -8.23
CA LYS A 690 -20.03 -2.06 -6.87
C LYS A 690 -18.86 -3.05 -6.88
N GLU A 691 -18.70 -3.83 -7.96
CA GLU A 691 -17.60 -4.78 -8.13
C GLU A 691 -16.29 -4.12 -8.55
N LEU A 692 -16.30 -2.83 -8.94
CA LEU A 692 -15.09 -2.05 -9.20
C LEU A 692 -14.24 -1.97 -7.93
N LYS A 693 -13.00 -2.48 -8.01
CA LYS A 693 -12.05 -2.36 -6.91
C LYS A 693 -11.31 -1.02 -7.00
N VAL A 694 -11.49 -0.19 -5.98
CA VAL A 694 -10.70 1.03 -5.73
C VAL A 694 -10.05 0.89 -4.36
N GLY A 695 -8.74 1.09 -4.27
CA GLY A 695 -8.00 0.83 -3.03
C GLY A 695 -6.56 1.31 -3.07
N VAL A 696 -5.89 1.22 -1.92
CA VAL A 696 -4.45 1.54 -1.82
C VAL A 696 -3.58 0.44 -2.42
N VAL A 697 -2.32 0.76 -2.75
CA VAL A 697 -1.38 -0.17 -3.41
C VAL A 697 -1.27 -1.49 -2.64
N GLU A 698 -1.23 -1.41 -1.31
CA GLU A 698 -1.12 -2.55 -0.40
C GLU A 698 -2.31 -3.52 -0.53
N GLU A 699 -3.51 -3.05 -0.87
CA GLU A 699 -4.69 -3.91 -1.06
C GLU A 699 -4.67 -4.67 -2.40
N PHE A 700 -3.89 -4.20 -3.37
CA PHE A 700 -3.76 -4.81 -4.69
C PHE A 700 -2.61 -5.81 -4.78
N GLN A 701 -1.80 -5.97 -3.74
CA GLN A 701 -0.75 -6.97 -3.70
C GLN A 701 -1.36 -8.39 -3.83
N GLY A 702 -0.73 -9.24 -4.64
CA GLY A 702 -1.26 -10.56 -5.00
C GLY A 702 -2.45 -10.55 -5.97
N GLN A 703 -3.13 -9.41 -6.17
CA GLN A 703 -4.24 -9.28 -7.12
C GLN A 703 -3.76 -8.87 -8.51
N GLU A 704 -4.62 -9.05 -9.51
CA GLU A 704 -4.41 -8.63 -10.89
C GLU A 704 -5.74 -8.25 -11.54
N ARG A 705 -5.71 -7.36 -12.53
CA ARG A 705 -6.89 -6.90 -13.28
C ARG A 705 -6.55 -6.76 -14.76
N LYS A 706 -7.57 -6.84 -15.61
CA LYS A 706 -7.40 -6.66 -17.06
C LYS A 706 -6.92 -5.24 -17.36
N VAL A 707 -7.53 -4.26 -16.68
CA VAL A 707 -7.16 -2.84 -16.75
C VAL A 707 -6.82 -2.32 -15.36
N ILE A 708 -5.72 -1.57 -15.25
CA ILE A 708 -5.37 -0.84 -14.04
C ILE A 708 -5.23 0.64 -14.35
N MET A 709 -5.80 1.45 -13.46
CA MET A 709 -5.68 2.90 -13.48
C MET A 709 -4.99 3.34 -12.20
N VAL A 710 -4.03 4.24 -12.29
CA VAL A 710 -3.23 4.71 -11.15
C VAL A 710 -3.35 6.22 -11.04
N SER A 711 -3.68 6.74 -9.85
CA SER A 711 -3.62 8.18 -9.53
C SER A 711 -2.47 8.44 -8.58
N THR A 712 -1.58 9.37 -8.95
CA THR A 712 -0.40 9.69 -8.14
C THR A 712 -0.63 10.75 -7.07
N VAL A 713 -1.72 11.52 -7.21
CA VAL A 713 -2.23 12.58 -6.33
C VAL A 713 -1.35 13.83 -6.25
N ARG A 714 -0.05 13.66 -6.09
CA ARG A 714 0.88 14.76 -5.76
C ARG A 714 1.01 15.78 -6.86
N SER A 715 0.90 17.07 -6.50
CA SER A 715 1.05 18.19 -7.45
C SER A 715 1.89 19.37 -6.94
N SER A 716 2.32 19.38 -5.68
CA SER A 716 3.12 20.44 -5.07
C SER A 716 4.49 19.96 -4.55
N GLY A 717 5.54 20.73 -4.85
CA GLY A 717 6.89 20.52 -4.33
C GLY A 717 7.03 20.69 -2.81
N ASN A 718 6.10 21.41 -2.17
CA ASN A 718 6.17 21.74 -0.74
C ASN A 718 6.05 20.50 0.17
N TYR A 719 5.34 19.47 -0.30
CA TYR A 719 5.12 18.24 0.44
C TYR A 719 6.12 17.14 0.07
N VAL A 720 6.98 17.36 -0.93
CA VAL A 720 7.97 16.37 -1.38
C VAL A 720 8.92 16.02 -0.24
N LYS A 721 9.47 16.99 0.48
CA LYS A 721 10.35 16.70 1.64
C LYS A 721 9.65 15.87 2.71
N MET A 722 8.38 16.18 3.02
CA MET A 722 7.59 15.40 3.96
C MET A 722 7.38 13.97 3.47
N ASP A 723 7.05 13.77 2.19
CA ASP A 723 6.91 12.42 1.64
C ASP A 723 8.23 11.64 1.64
N GLN A 724 9.37 12.32 1.46
CA GLN A 724 10.71 11.70 1.55
C GLN A 724 11.03 11.25 2.98
N ASP A 725 10.81 12.12 3.96
CA ASP A 725 11.12 11.84 5.37
C ASP A 725 10.22 10.74 5.94
N PHE A 726 8.96 10.68 5.50
CA PHE A 726 7.96 9.71 5.99
C PHE A 726 7.68 8.55 5.02
N ARG A 727 8.39 8.46 3.89
CA ARG A 727 8.18 7.46 2.81
C ARG A 727 6.70 7.32 2.40
N LEU A 728 6.01 8.44 2.26
CA LEU A 728 4.59 8.51 1.90
C LEU A 728 4.39 8.59 0.38
N GLY A 729 3.27 8.08 -0.13
CA GLY A 729 2.96 8.21 -1.55
C GLY A 729 3.71 7.22 -2.46
N PHE A 730 3.83 7.61 -3.74
CA PHE A 730 4.63 6.92 -4.75
C PHE A 730 6.04 7.48 -4.94
N LEU A 731 6.33 8.68 -4.42
CA LEU A 731 7.67 9.29 -4.50
C LEU A 731 8.61 8.57 -3.54
N ASN A 732 9.85 8.30 -3.96
CA ASN A 732 10.87 7.59 -3.18
C ASN A 732 10.44 6.21 -2.64
N ASN A 733 9.48 5.53 -3.30
CA ASN A 733 9.09 4.16 -2.96
C ASN A 733 8.99 3.27 -4.20
N GLU A 734 10.14 2.73 -4.60
CA GLU A 734 10.29 1.84 -5.76
C GLU A 734 9.39 0.60 -5.69
N LYS A 735 9.23 0.02 -4.48
CA LYS A 735 8.40 -1.17 -4.26
C LYS A 735 6.91 -0.88 -4.53
N ARG A 736 6.39 0.27 -4.08
CA ARG A 736 5.01 0.70 -4.38
C ARG A 736 4.80 0.95 -5.87
N PHE A 737 5.75 1.63 -6.51
CA PHE A 737 5.73 1.86 -7.95
C PHE A 737 5.66 0.53 -8.72
N ASN A 738 6.57 -0.40 -8.41
CA ASN A 738 6.64 -1.71 -9.04
C ASN A 738 5.32 -2.50 -8.86
N VAL A 739 4.78 -2.55 -7.64
CA VAL A 739 3.49 -3.22 -7.41
C VAL A 739 2.36 -2.59 -8.23
N ALA A 740 2.24 -1.26 -8.23
CA ALA A 740 1.14 -0.57 -8.91
C ALA A 740 1.11 -0.81 -10.42
N ILE A 741 2.25 -0.73 -11.11
CA ILE A 741 2.32 -0.90 -12.57
C ILE A 741 2.18 -2.35 -13.03
N THR A 742 2.53 -3.32 -12.18
CA THR A 742 2.54 -4.76 -12.50
C THR A 742 1.21 -5.48 -12.21
N ARG A 743 0.15 -4.73 -11.86
CA ARG A 743 -1.19 -5.29 -11.65
C ARG A 743 -1.98 -5.49 -12.94
N ALA A 744 -1.59 -4.80 -14.02
CA ALA A 744 -2.32 -4.76 -15.29
C ALA A 744 -1.97 -5.96 -16.19
N LYS A 745 -2.98 -6.60 -16.77
CA LYS A 745 -2.78 -7.59 -17.84
C LYS A 745 -2.70 -6.95 -19.22
N ALA A 746 -3.67 -6.11 -19.56
CA ALA A 746 -3.89 -5.66 -20.94
C ALA A 746 -3.77 -4.15 -21.14
N LEU A 747 -4.09 -3.32 -20.14
CA LEU A 747 -4.01 -1.86 -20.25
C LEU A 747 -3.62 -1.22 -18.91
N LEU A 748 -2.64 -0.32 -18.95
CA LEU A 748 -2.21 0.50 -17.82
C LEU A 748 -2.45 1.98 -18.13
N ILE A 749 -3.18 2.68 -17.25
CA ILE A 749 -3.39 4.13 -17.32
C ILE A 749 -2.83 4.75 -16.06
N VAL A 750 -1.90 5.69 -16.18
CA VAL A 750 -1.30 6.42 -15.06
C VAL A 750 -1.65 7.90 -15.20
N VAL A 751 -2.25 8.47 -14.16
CA VAL A 751 -2.66 9.87 -14.08
C VAL A 751 -1.82 10.53 -12.99
N GLY A 752 -1.15 11.64 -13.31
CA GLY A 752 -0.29 12.30 -12.34
C GLY A 752 0.40 13.54 -12.85
N ASN A 753 1.03 14.28 -11.94
CA ASN A 753 1.78 15.49 -12.29
C ASN A 753 3.20 15.13 -12.77
N PRO A 754 3.52 15.30 -14.07
CA PRO A 754 4.82 14.89 -14.62
C PRO A 754 5.99 15.65 -13.98
N ILE A 755 5.80 16.90 -13.57
CA ILE A 755 6.87 17.76 -13.04
C ILE A 755 7.33 17.21 -11.69
N ILE A 756 6.38 16.89 -10.81
CA ILE A 756 6.67 16.35 -9.48
C ILE A 756 7.23 14.93 -9.58
N LEU A 757 6.63 14.09 -10.43
CA LEU A 757 7.08 12.72 -10.62
C LEU A 757 8.51 12.65 -11.22
N ASN A 758 8.89 13.60 -12.08
CA ASN A 758 10.23 13.66 -12.65
C ASN A 758 11.34 13.99 -11.62
N MET A 759 10.99 14.45 -10.42
CA MET A 759 11.96 14.65 -9.34
C MET A 759 12.50 13.30 -8.81
N ASP A 760 11.69 12.25 -8.86
CA ASP A 760 12.06 10.89 -8.47
C ASP A 760 12.74 10.15 -9.63
N LYS A 761 13.84 9.44 -9.35
CA LYS A 761 14.65 8.77 -10.39
C LYS A 761 13.89 7.66 -11.10
N THR A 762 13.12 6.88 -10.33
CA THR A 762 12.37 5.72 -10.80
C THR A 762 11.19 6.16 -11.66
N TRP A 763 10.45 7.17 -11.21
CA TRP A 763 9.41 7.81 -12.00
C TRP A 763 9.93 8.48 -13.25
N ARG A 764 11.03 9.25 -13.18
CA ARG A 764 11.66 9.84 -14.37
C ARG A 764 11.93 8.81 -15.45
N ARG A 765 12.54 7.69 -15.08
CA ARG A 765 12.83 6.62 -16.04
C ARG A 765 11.55 5.93 -16.53
N GLY A 766 10.62 5.63 -15.63
CA GLY A 766 9.31 5.06 -16.00
C GLY A 766 8.53 5.94 -16.98
N LEU A 767 8.47 7.25 -16.75
CA LEU A 767 7.81 8.23 -17.64
C LEU A 767 8.45 8.27 -19.02
N SER A 768 9.78 8.11 -19.12
CA SER A 768 10.46 8.07 -20.42
C SER A 768 10.03 6.88 -21.31
N LEU A 769 9.52 5.81 -20.69
CA LEU A 769 9.03 4.61 -21.38
C LEU A 769 7.53 4.67 -21.68
N MET A 770 6.78 5.58 -21.05
CA MET A 770 5.33 5.72 -21.22
C MET A 770 4.99 6.77 -22.28
N PRO A 771 4.13 6.46 -23.28
CA PRO A 771 3.57 7.46 -24.17
C PRO A 771 2.71 8.43 -23.36
N ASN A 772 3.20 9.67 -23.24
CA ASN A 772 2.40 10.75 -22.70
C ASN A 772 1.34 11.14 -23.74
N VAL A 773 0.09 11.27 -23.31
CA VAL A 773 -1.01 11.80 -24.13
C VAL A 773 -0.73 13.26 -24.52
N CYS A 774 0.02 13.99 -23.68
CA CYS A 774 0.35 15.40 -23.86
C CYS A 774 1.76 15.59 -24.51
N LYS A 775 2.09 14.77 -25.52
CA LYS A 775 3.48 14.49 -25.95
C LYS A 775 4.25 15.59 -26.69
N ASP A 776 3.65 16.73 -27.03
CA ASP A 776 4.39 17.78 -27.76
C ASP A 776 5.38 18.58 -26.87
N SER A 777 5.30 18.44 -25.53
CA SER A 777 5.95 19.38 -24.60
C SER A 777 7.24 18.90 -23.90
N ILE A 778 7.63 17.61 -23.92
CA ILE A 778 8.73 17.11 -23.06
C ILE A 778 10.07 16.96 -23.80
N THR A 779 10.08 16.68 -25.10
CA THR A 779 11.31 16.30 -25.82
C THR A 779 12.26 17.47 -26.11
N ARG A 780 11.83 18.73 -25.90
CA ARG A 780 12.68 19.92 -26.13
C ARG A 780 13.37 20.47 -24.87
N ALA A 781 13.11 19.93 -23.67
CA ALA A 781 13.65 20.46 -22.42
C ALA A 781 14.91 19.75 -21.89
N CYS A 782 15.33 18.62 -22.50
CA CYS A 782 16.48 17.83 -22.06
C CYS A 782 17.83 18.20 -22.73
N SER A 783 18.20 19.48 -22.75
CA SER A 783 19.59 19.89 -23.06
C SER A 783 20.30 20.34 -21.76
N PRO A 784 21.46 19.74 -21.37
CA PRO A 784 22.12 19.98 -20.07
C PRO A 784 22.68 21.39 -19.80
N GLN A 785 22.44 22.38 -20.66
CA GLN A 785 23.16 23.65 -20.63
C GLN A 785 22.57 24.74 -19.72
N LEU A 786 21.34 24.60 -19.21
CA LEU A 786 20.65 25.69 -18.49
C LEU A 786 20.84 25.72 -16.97
N LEU A 787 21.59 24.79 -16.38
CA LEU A 787 21.84 24.73 -14.92
C LEU A 787 23.15 25.39 -14.46
N LYS A 788 23.88 26.10 -15.33
CA LYS A 788 25.20 26.68 -14.97
C LYS A 788 25.23 28.17 -14.62
N ASN A 789 24.18 28.96 -14.89
CA ASN A 789 24.25 30.41 -14.72
C ASN A 789 23.12 30.96 -13.83
N ASN A 790 23.20 30.71 -12.53
CA ASN A 790 22.63 31.60 -11.51
C ASN A 790 23.50 31.49 -10.24
N LYS A 791 24.50 32.38 -10.18
CA LYS A 791 25.21 32.78 -8.95
C LYS A 791 24.75 34.18 -8.61
#